data_AF-A0A0G4I8T8-F1
#
_entry.id   AF-A0A0G4I8T8-F1
#
_cell.length_a   1.000
_cell.length_b   1.000
_cell.length_c   1.000
_cell.angle_alpha   90.00
_cell.angle_beta   90.00
_cell.angle_gamma   90.00
#
_symmetry.space_group_name_H-M   'P 1'
#
loop_
_entity.id
_entity.type
_entity.pdbx_description
1 polymer ?
#
loop_
_entity_poly.entity_id
_entity_poly.type
_entity_poly.pdbx_seq_one_letter_code
_entity_poly.pdbx_strand_id
1 'polypeptide(L)'
;MKGGNLSRKAIQAAHRVICGKCEDQHEREPVPRSGLKSWLNFAALFSSRHIAAPEFTIGPLFAVHGASATDAFIGLLVGSVLATLSWRFLCAPVAVKKRLTLYYTLERIAGRRFLWVYNWISALAFAVITGAMFSVSASAVGALLEVPMPGLEEILPSTWEWVVVCAVVGAVTSLVAAFGYGIVSIFAMAVTPYIYVVVVLAGVNVVRMLHIDSLASFWEVARTQVWTGVNMKGFAKFELAHCICFSWFADLFLHIGQGDLSVLRFARDSNAAWTSSLGMVLGHYVTWLIAGMMYAVQLQRDPANTAIAAGPMAELVVGIPGLLLILLAGWSTANPLLYAAGLAVQSLFPKSPTWAVTLGVGVVATVAGLFPGLVSRLLSVISFFGLILMPVGVSIFCDTFVLPRMRMDEEFSAHRDGRHNWAMSATWGVTNLIFISLVVANVLEVFFAPLPAGALAAPLYIGLSVLMQRWAKKEDQKNQTEDLEGGGQRGMEKESHSQEGDEGEAAGVRSLVVALNEDAEGEGEEEKAEAEKFTGGTGLIERQPTGLRACLDTSLVGPIEESEFCPAGLRSGKRRPTWLKFAQQDSPMRLPEVLGGDSEYEEMYQVESGKDETGCIGKESGNSESVSETETEREKDLEG
;
A
#
# COMPACT_ATOMS: atom_id res chain seq x y z
N MET A 1 29.64 -42.79 4.68
CA MET A 1 29.13 -41.40 4.80
C MET A 1 28.71 -40.81 3.43
N LYS A 2 27.73 -41.40 2.72
CA LYS A 2 27.23 -40.89 1.40
C LYS A 2 25.82 -40.26 1.46
N GLY A 3 25.12 -40.35 2.60
CA GLY A 3 23.72 -39.89 2.75
C GLY A 3 23.53 -38.36 2.94
N GLY A 4 24.52 -37.65 3.48
CA GLY A 4 24.41 -36.21 3.77
C GLY A 4 24.32 -35.30 2.53
N ASN A 5 24.90 -35.74 1.41
CA ASN A 5 24.89 -34.97 0.16
C ASN A 5 23.58 -35.07 -0.63
N LEU A 6 22.85 -36.19 -0.52
CA LEU A 6 21.54 -36.32 -1.16
C LEU A 6 20.49 -35.50 -0.41
N SER A 7 20.51 -35.51 0.92
CA SER A 7 19.62 -34.69 1.75
C SER A 7 19.87 -33.20 1.52
N ARG A 8 21.13 -32.73 1.50
CA ARG A 8 21.44 -31.33 1.16
C ARG A 8 21.03 -30.94 -0.25
N LYS A 9 21.20 -31.81 -1.25
CA LYS A 9 20.75 -31.55 -2.63
C LYS A 9 19.23 -31.56 -2.76
N ALA A 10 18.53 -32.46 -2.06
CA ALA A 10 17.08 -32.49 -2.02
C ALA A 10 16.52 -31.26 -1.29
N ILE A 11 17.15 -30.83 -0.19
CA ILE A 11 16.81 -29.60 0.52
C ILE A 11 17.13 -28.38 -0.34
N GLN A 12 18.25 -28.34 -1.06
CA GLN A 12 18.58 -27.26 -2.00
C GLN A 12 17.71 -27.26 -3.25
N ALA A 13 17.22 -28.42 -3.70
CA ALA A 13 16.29 -28.55 -4.81
C ALA A 13 14.89 -28.13 -4.38
N ALA A 14 14.44 -28.58 -3.20
CA ALA A 14 13.21 -28.11 -2.56
C ALA A 14 13.29 -26.59 -2.31
N HIS A 15 14.38 -26.08 -1.74
CA HIS A 15 14.61 -24.64 -1.56
C HIS A 15 14.63 -23.87 -2.89
N ARG A 16 15.18 -24.44 -3.97
CA ARG A 16 15.13 -23.81 -5.31
C ARG A 16 13.74 -23.80 -5.93
N VAL A 17 12.97 -24.87 -5.75
CA VAL A 17 11.58 -24.98 -6.22
C VAL A 17 10.65 -24.09 -5.40
N ILE A 18 10.92 -23.97 -4.09
CA ILE A 18 10.09 -23.26 -3.14
C ILE A 18 10.40 -21.75 -3.15
N CYS A 19 11.67 -21.34 -3.07
CA CYS A 19 12.05 -19.93 -2.92
C CYS A 19 12.28 -19.18 -4.24
N GLY A 20 12.32 -19.89 -5.38
CA GLY A 20 12.89 -19.35 -6.62
C GLY A 20 14.39 -19.08 -6.48
N LYS A 21 15.10 -18.82 -7.58
CA LYS A 21 16.47 -18.31 -7.46
C LYS A 21 16.43 -16.83 -7.03
N CYS A 22 17.45 -16.32 -6.34
CA CYS A 22 17.66 -14.86 -6.21
C CYS A 22 17.68 -14.16 -7.59
N GLU A 23 18.09 -14.87 -8.65
CA GLU A 23 18.06 -14.42 -10.05
C GLU A 23 16.62 -14.15 -10.58
N ASP A 24 15.57 -14.72 -9.97
CA ASP A 24 14.18 -14.57 -10.43
C ASP A 24 13.46 -13.34 -9.82
N GLN A 25 14.13 -12.56 -8.97
CA GLN A 25 13.51 -11.42 -8.27
C GLN A 25 13.59 -10.09 -9.02
N HIS A 26 14.43 -10.00 -10.07
CA HIS A 26 14.56 -8.85 -10.97
C HIS A 26 14.58 -7.50 -10.23
N GLU A 27 15.35 -7.37 -9.14
CA GLU A 27 15.25 -6.20 -8.26
C GLU A 27 15.75 -4.90 -8.90
N ARG A 28 16.75 -5.01 -9.79
CA ARG A 28 17.41 -3.89 -10.48
C ARG A 28 17.32 -3.97 -12.01
N GLU A 29 16.44 -4.83 -12.51
CA GLU A 29 16.24 -5.01 -13.94
C GLU A 29 14.75 -5.21 -14.24
N PRO A 30 14.30 -4.89 -15.48
CA PRO A 30 12.94 -5.19 -15.90
C PRO A 30 12.64 -6.69 -15.88
N VAL A 31 11.45 -7.05 -15.38
CA VAL A 31 10.96 -8.43 -15.46
C VAL A 31 10.84 -8.86 -16.93
N PRO A 32 11.52 -9.95 -17.36
CA PRO A 32 11.45 -10.45 -18.72
C PRO A 32 10.10 -11.09 -19.03
N ARG A 33 9.76 -11.22 -20.32
CA ARG A 33 8.47 -11.79 -20.76
C ARG A 33 8.22 -13.21 -20.22
N SER A 34 9.26 -14.01 -20.04
CA SER A 34 9.20 -15.36 -19.47
C SER A 34 8.83 -15.36 -17.97
N GLY A 35 9.10 -14.28 -17.25
CA GLY A 35 8.78 -14.11 -15.82
C GLY A 35 7.34 -13.64 -15.55
N LEU A 36 6.58 -13.28 -16.59
CA LEU A 36 5.24 -12.73 -16.45
C LEU A 36 4.23 -13.77 -15.94
N LYS A 37 3.39 -13.35 -15.01
CA LYS A 37 2.38 -14.18 -14.35
C LYS A 37 0.99 -13.95 -14.94
N SER A 38 0.15 -14.99 -14.88
CA SER A 38 -1.25 -14.90 -15.31
C SER A 38 -2.10 -14.14 -14.29
N TRP A 39 -3.28 -13.66 -14.71
CA TRP A 39 -4.23 -12.96 -13.85
C TRP A 39 -4.65 -13.78 -12.61
N LEU A 40 -4.68 -15.11 -12.71
CA LEU A 40 -4.99 -16.00 -11.58
C LEU A 40 -4.01 -15.85 -10.41
N ASN A 41 -2.73 -15.59 -10.69
CA ASN A 41 -1.74 -15.35 -9.63
C ASN A 41 -2.06 -14.05 -8.87
N PHE A 42 -2.51 -13.02 -9.59
CA PHE A 42 -2.91 -11.75 -8.97
C PHE A 42 -4.24 -11.89 -8.23
N ALA A 43 -5.20 -12.64 -8.76
CA ALA A 43 -6.44 -12.97 -8.07
C ALA A 43 -6.17 -13.66 -6.73
N ALA A 44 -5.33 -14.70 -6.71
CA ALA A 44 -4.92 -15.37 -5.47
C ALA A 44 -4.17 -14.43 -4.51
N LEU A 45 -3.32 -13.55 -5.05
CA LEU A 45 -2.54 -12.62 -4.24
C LEU A 45 -3.40 -11.54 -3.58
N PHE A 46 -4.29 -10.89 -4.33
CA PHE A 46 -5.18 -9.87 -3.79
C PHE A 46 -6.24 -10.48 -2.87
N SER A 47 -6.78 -11.65 -3.19
CA SER A 47 -7.74 -12.34 -2.33
C SER A 47 -7.13 -12.73 -0.98
N SER A 48 -5.91 -13.30 -0.99
CA SER A 48 -5.22 -13.74 0.22
C SER A 48 -4.72 -12.60 1.10
N ARG A 49 -4.36 -11.46 0.51
CA ARG A 49 -3.74 -10.34 1.23
C ARG A 49 -4.74 -9.46 1.97
N HIS A 50 -5.92 -9.24 1.41
CA HIS A 50 -6.90 -8.26 1.90
C HIS A 50 -8.04 -8.87 2.72
N ILE A 51 -8.04 -10.20 2.94
CA ILE A 51 -8.77 -10.79 4.07
C ILE A 51 -7.76 -11.04 5.18
N ALA A 52 -7.19 -9.96 5.69
CA ALA A 52 -6.20 -10.03 6.75
C ALA A 52 -6.86 -9.96 8.14
N ALA A 53 -6.04 -10.18 9.17
CA ALA A 53 -6.50 -10.09 10.56
C ALA A 53 -7.01 -8.68 10.96
N PRO A 54 -6.39 -7.56 10.54
CA PRO A 54 -6.86 -6.20 10.84
C PRO A 54 -8.31 -5.95 10.51
N GLU A 55 -8.85 -6.59 9.49
CA GLU A 55 -10.17 -6.37 8.94
C GLU A 55 -11.22 -6.71 10.00
N PHE A 56 -10.91 -7.67 10.88
CA PHE A 56 -11.73 -8.03 12.03
C PHE A 56 -11.64 -7.03 13.19
N THR A 57 -10.63 -6.15 13.19
CA THR A 57 -10.50 -5.02 14.13
C THR A 57 -11.04 -3.71 13.53
N ILE A 58 -10.84 -3.51 12.22
CA ILE A 58 -11.23 -2.33 11.47
C ILE A 58 -12.74 -2.26 11.27
N GLY A 59 -13.41 -3.38 10.98
CA GLY A 59 -14.88 -3.41 10.84
C GLY A 59 -15.64 -2.85 12.05
N PRO A 60 -15.33 -3.31 13.29
CA PRO A 60 -15.88 -2.75 14.51
C PRO A 60 -15.63 -1.25 14.68
N LEU A 61 -14.51 -0.72 14.19
CA LEU A 61 -14.19 0.71 14.33
C LEU A 61 -15.22 1.61 13.63
N PHE A 62 -15.88 1.16 12.55
CA PHE A 62 -16.98 1.94 11.97
C PHE A 62 -18.19 2.04 12.90
N ALA A 63 -18.48 1.00 13.68
CA ALA A 63 -19.51 1.05 14.71
C ALA A 63 -19.09 1.94 15.89
N VAL A 64 -17.84 1.82 16.35
CA VAL A 64 -17.26 2.63 17.44
C VAL A 64 -17.25 4.13 17.08
N HIS A 65 -16.86 4.47 15.85
CA HIS A 65 -16.93 5.84 15.32
C HIS A 65 -18.36 6.28 14.97
N GLY A 66 -19.35 5.43 15.20
CA GLY A 66 -20.76 5.77 15.05
C GLY A 66 -21.18 5.99 13.61
N ALA A 67 -20.61 5.28 12.63
CA ALA A 67 -21.16 5.32 11.27
C ALA A 67 -22.64 4.94 11.29
N SER A 68 -23.46 5.64 10.50
CA SER A 68 -24.81 5.15 10.26
C SER A 68 -24.74 3.94 9.35
N ALA A 69 -25.78 3.11 9.40
CA ALA A 69 -25.82 1.91 8.62
C ALA A 69 -25.78 2.21 7.09
N THR A 70 -26.45 3.26 6.62
CA THR A 70 -26.35 3.73 5.23
C THR A 70 -24.92 4.18 4.88
N ASP A 71 -24.27 4.92 5.78
CA ASP A 71 -22.90 5.42 5.56
C ASP A 71 -21.90 4.27 5.45
N ALA A 72 -22.04 3.25 6.31
CA ALA A 72 -21.21 2.06 6.27
C ALA A 72 -21.39 1.29 4.96
N PHE A 73 -22.62 0.93 4.57
CA PHE A 73 -22.84 0.15 3.35
C PHE A 73 -22.43 0.91 2.08
N ILE A 74 -22.90 2.14 1.91
CA ILE A 74 -22.61 2.90 0.69
C ILE A 74 -21.15 3.35 0.69
N GLY A 75 -20.66 3.88 1.80
CA GLY A 75 -19.32 4.43 1.87
C GLY A 75 -18.24 3.37 1.68
N LEU A 76 -18.38 2.22 2.35
CA LEU A 76 -17.43 1.13 2.20
C LEU A 76 -17.42 0.55 0.78
N LEU A 77 -18.59 0.42 0.14
CA LEU A 77 -18.71 -0.06 -1.23
C LEU A 77 -18.05 0.91 -2.22
N VAL A 78 -18.41 2.19 -2.15
CA VAL A 78 -17.87 3.23 -3.04
C VAL A 78 -16.36 3.35 -2.86
N GLY A 79 -15.85 3.38 -1.64
CA GLY A 79 -14.42 3.42 -1.38
C GLY A 79 -13.68 2.19 -1.90
N SER A 80 -14.26 0.99 -1.77
CA SER A 80 -13.69 -0.26 -2.28
C SER A 80 -13.58 -0.27 -3.81
N VAL A 81 -14.59 0.29 -4.49
CA VAL A 81 -14.57 0.49 -5.94
C VAL A 81 -13.49 1.50 -6.32
N LEU A 82 -13.41 2.64 -5.64
CA LEU A 82 -12.39 3.67 -5.91
C LEU A 82 -10.96 3.14 -5.71
N ALA A 83 -10.73 2.32 -4.69
CA ALA A 83 -9.44 1.64 -4.49
C ALA A 83 -9.11 0.72 -5.67
N THR A 84 -10.05 -0.14 -6.08
CA THR A 84 -9.91 -1.03 -7.25
C THR A 84 -9.55 -0.23 -8.51
N LEU A 85 -10.26 0.89 -8.76
CA LEU A 85 -10.01 1.78 -9.89
C LEU A 85 -8.62 2.41 -9.80
N SER A 86 -8.16 2.78 -8.61
CA SER A 86 -6.83 3.36 -8.38
C SER A 86 -5.73 2.36 -8.72
N TRP A 87 -5.85 1.08 -8.32
CA TRP A 87 -4.92 0.05 -8.79
C TRP A 87 -4.96 -0.09 -10.32
N ARG A 88 -6.15 -0.16 -10.92
CA ARG A 88 -6.32 -0.40 -12.35
C ARG A 88 -5.80 0.73 -13.23
N PHE A 89 -6.00 1.98 -12.83
CA PHE A 89 -5.75 3.16 -13.67
C PHE A 89 -4.52 3.96 -13.26
N LEU A 90 -4.04 3.84 -12.02
CA LEU A 90 -2.85 4.56 -11.56
C LEU A 90 -1.66 3.61 -11.41
N CYS A 91 -1.77 2.56 -10.60
CA CYS A 91 -0.64 1.70 -10.27
C CYS A 91 -0.26 0.73 -11.40
N ALA A 92 -1.21 -0.05 -11.92
CA ALA A 92 -0.93 -1.11 -12.88
C ALA A 92 -0.34 -0.61 -14.22
N PRO A 93 -0.79 0.52 -14.81
CA PRO A 93 -0.19 1.06 -16.02
C PRO A 93 1.28 1.42 -15.86
N VAL A 94 1.68 1.99 -14.72
CA VAL A 94 3.08 2.27 -14.42
C VAL A 94 3.85 0.95 -14.28
N ALA A 95 3.32 -0.02 -13.53
CA ALA A 95 3.98 -1.30 -13.26
C ALA A 95 4.27 -2.09 -14.55
N VAL A 96 3.29 -2.14 -15.45
CA VAL A 96 3.37 -2.87 -16.72
C VAL A 96 4.27 -2.16 -17.73
N LYS A 97 4.30 -0.81 -17.73
CA LYS A 97 5.19 -0.02 -18.59
C LYS A 97 6.65 -0.15 -18.14
N LYS A 98 6.92 0.01 -16.84
CA LYS A 98 8.29 0.06 -16.29
C LYS A 98 8.88 -1.33 -16.02
N ARG A 99 8.08 -2.27 -15.50
CA ARG A 99 8.52 -3.62 -15.08
C ARG A 99 9.60 -3.63 -13.99
N LEU A 100 9.74 -2.53 -13.24
CA LEU A 100 10.74 -2.35 -12.18
C LEU A 100 10.07 -2.43 -10.80
N THR A 101 10.88 -2.60 -9.75
CA THR A 101 10.42 -2.38 -8.37
C THR A 101 10.07 -0.90 -8.13
N LEU A 102 9.27 -0.63 -7.10
CA LEU A 102 9.06 0.75 -6.62
C LEU A 102 10.41 1.44 -6.34
N TYR A 103 11.27 0.79 -5.56
CA TYR A 103 12.53 1.37 -5.10
C TYR A 103 13.49 1.68 -6.26
N TYR A 104 13.59 0.80 -7.24
CA TYR A 104 14.46 1.05 -8.40
C TYR A 104 13.85 2.09 -9.35
N THR A 105 12.53 2.11 -9.53
CA THR A 105 11.84 3.20 -10.25
C THR A 105 12.15 4.54 -9.59
N LEU A 106 12.07 4.60 -8.25
CA LEU A 106 12.36 5.80 -7.49
C LEU A 106 13.83 6.21 -7.54
N GLU A 107 14.77 5.24 -7.52
CA GLU A 107 16.19 5.50 -7.72
C GLU A 107 16.45 6.19 -9.07
N ARG A 108 15.79 5.72 -10.14
CA ARG A 108 15.92 6.26 -11.50
C ARG A 108 15.28 7.65 -11.65
N ILE A 109 14.25 7.98 -10.88
CA ILE A 109 13.58 9.29 -10.94
C ILE A 109 14.26 10.31 -10.03
N ALA A 110 14.47 9.95 -8.76
CA ALA A 110 14.84 10.86 -7.67
C ALA A 110 16.36 10.89 -7.39
N GLY A 111 17.04 9.80 -7.71
CA GLY A 111 18.43 9.55 -7.34
C GLY A 111 18.57 8.95 -5.94
N ARG A 112 19.78 8.45 -5.65
CA ARG A 112 20.06 7.62 -4.47
C ARG A 112 19.90 8.35 -3.14
N ARG A 113 20.15 9.67 -3.08
CA ARG A 113 20.01 10.45 -1.83
C ARG A 113 18.57 10.49 -1.33
N PHE A 114 17.60 10.70 -2.21
CA PHE A 114 16.18 10.69 -1.86
C PHE A 114 15.74 9.29 -1.41
N LEU A 115 16.16 8.28 -2.17
CA LEU A 115 15.85 6.88 -1.90
C LEU A 115 16.25 6.47 -0.48
N TRP A 116 17.38 6.97 0.03
CA TRP A 116 17.83 6.69 1.40
C TRP A 116 16.81 7.11 2.45
N VAL A 117 16.29 8.34 2.36
CA VAL A 117 15.31 8.87 3.33
C VAL A 117 13.97 8.15 3.18
N TYR A 118 13.50 8.00 1.95
CA TYR A 118 12.22 7.38 1.66
C TYR A 118 12.17 5.93 2.16
N ASN A 119 13.20 5.12 1.88
CA ASN A 119 13.18 3.70 2.23
C ASN A 119 13.27 3.45 3.74
N TRP A 120 13.94 4.32 4.51
CA TRP A 120 13.90 4.23 5.97
C TRP A 120 12.48 4.46 6.51
N ILE A 121 11.79 5.46 5.98
CA ILE A 121 10.41 5.76 6.37
C ILE A 121 9.46 4.65 5.92
N SER A 122 9.60 4.14 4.70
CA SER A 122 8.81 3.00 4.22
C SER A 122 9.06 1.75 5.05
N ALA A 123 10.31 1.45 5.40
CA ALA A 123 10.66 0.31 6.25
C ALA A 123 10.00 0.42 7.63
N LEU A 124 10.07 1.60 8.27
CA LEU A 124 9.41 1.85 9.54
C LEU A 124 7.89 1.73 9.42
N ALA A 125 7.28 2.32 8.39
CA ALA A 125 5.85 2.24 8.14
C ALA A 125 5.38 0.78 8.04
N PHE A 126 6.04 -0.02 7.21
CA PHE A 126 5.71 -1.43 7.05
C PHE A 126 6.00 -2.25 8.31
N ALA A 127 7.06 -1.94 9.07
CA ALA A 127 7.33 -2.59 10.34
C ALA A 127 6.22 -2.32 11.36
N VAL A 128 5.77 -1.07 11.48
CA VAL A 128 4.68 -0.69 12.39
C VAL A 128 3.37 -1.35 11.99
N ILE A 129 3.00 -1.32 10.70
CA ILE A 129 1.79 -2.01 10.21
C ILE A 129 1.90 -3.52 10.48
N THR A 130 3.05 -4.13 10.20
CA THR A 130 3.32 -5.54 10.52
C THR A 130 3.17 -5.82 12.02
N GLY A 131 3.66 -4.92 12.87
CA GLY A 131 3.50 -5.01 14.32
C GLY A 131 2.04 -5.06 14.76
N ALA A 132 1.18 -4.22 14.16
CA ALA A 132 -0.26 -4.29 14.40
C ALA A 132 -0.84 -5.67 14.03
N MET A 133 -0.38 -6.29 12.93
CA MET A 133 -0.80 -7.66 12.56
C MET A 133 -0.41 -8.67 13.64
N PHE A 134 0.77 -8.51 14.24
CA PHE A 134 1.23 -9.38 15.34
C PHE A 134 0.34 -9.23 16.57
N SER A 135 -0.04 -8.00 16.94
CA SER A 135 -0.98 -7.74 18.04
C SER A 135 -2.33 -8.38 17.79
N VAL A 136 -2.89 -8.23 16.59
CA VAL A 136 -4.19 -8.83 16.25
C VAL A 136 -4.10 -10.36 16.28
N SER A 137 -3.02 -10.95 15.76
CA SER A 137 -2.77 -12.39 15.84
C SER A 137 -2.59 -12.86 17.30
N ALA A 138 -1.91 -12.05 18.12
CA ALA A 138 -1.72 -12.30 19.53
C ALA A 138 -3.04 -12.28 20.30
N SER A 139 -4.03 -11.49 19.89
CA SER A 139 -5.37 -11.53 20.50
C SER A 139 -6.04 -12.91 20.37
N ALA A 140 -5.78 -13.65 19.28
CA ALA A 140 -6.30 -15.00 19.12
C ALA A 140 -5.59 -16.02 20.01
N VAL A 141 -4.27 -15.92 20.12
CA VAL A 141 -3.49 -16.78 21.02
C VAL A 141 -3.80 -16.44 22.48
N GLY A 142 -3.94 -15.16 22.80
CA GLY A 142 -4.27 -14.69 24.14
C GLY A 142 -5.67 -15.11 24.56
N ALA A 143 -6.66 -15.06 23.67
CA ALA A 143 -7.99 -15.62 23.94
C ALA A 143 -7.93 -17.12 24.26
N LEU A 144 -7.18 -17.90 23.49
CA LEU A 144 -6.96 -19.34 23.75
C LEU A 144 -6.28 -19.61 25.11
N LEU A 145 -5.42 -18.70 25.56
CA LEU A 145 -4.68 -18.79 26.82
C LEU A 145 -5.35 -18.04 27.97
N GLU A 146 -6.57 -17.52 27.77
CA GLU A 146 -7.33 -16.72 28.74
C GLU A 146 -6.53 -15.50 29.28
N VAL A 147 -5.68 -14.92 28.43
CA VAL A 147 -4.93 -13.70 28.75
C VAL A 147 -5.87 -12.49 28.69
N PRO A 148 -5.85 -11.59 29.68
CA PRO A 148 -6.62 -10.35 29.63
C PRO A 148 -6.29 -9.52 28.39
N MET A 149 -7.30 -9.18 27.61
CA MET A 149 -7.14 -8.36 26.41
C MET A 149 -6.99 -6.88 26.78
N PRO A 150 -6.10 -6.13 26.11
CA PRO A 150 -6.02 -4.69 26.32
C PRO A 150 -7.31 -3.97 25.95
N GLY A 151 -7.69 -2.99 26.77
CA GLY A 151 -8.81 -2.09 26.49
C GLY A 151 -8.56 -1.13 25.31
N LEU A 152 -9.64 -0.51 24.82
CA LEU A 152 -9.62 0.39 23.66
C LEU A 152 -8.78 1.66 23.89
N GLU A 153 -8.76 2.17 25.12
CA GLU A 153 -8.03 3.38 25.52
C GLU A 153 -6.58 3.10 25.98
N GLU A 154 -6.20 1.84 26.14
CA GLU A 154 -4.87 1.46 26.63
C GLU A 154 -3.80 1.68 25.56
N ILE A 155 -2.80 2.51 25.89
CA ILE A 155 -1.68 2.80 25.00
C ILE A 155 -0.51 1.83 25.25
N LEU A 156 -0.28 1.46 26.51
CA LEU A 156 0.78 0.57 26.95
C LEU A 156 0.26 -0.86 27.16
N PRO A 157 1.13 -1.89 27.09
CA PRO A 157 0.76 -3.25 27.48
C PRO A 157 0.19 -3.28 28.91
N SER A 158 -1.00 -3.85 29.11
CA SER A 158 -1.64 -3.97 30.42
C SER A 158 -1.05 -5.10 31.27
N THR A 159 -0.57 -6.16 30.62
CA THR A 159 -0.12 -7.39 31.31
C THR A 159 1.19 -7.91 30.72
N TRP A 160 1.99 -8.62 31.53
CA TRP A 160 3.23 -9.23 31.06
C TRP A 160 2.95 -10.45 30.17
N GLU A 161 1.83 -11.13 30.41
CA GLU A 161 1.31 -12.23 29.59
C GLU A 161 1.08 -11.76 28.16
N TRP A 162 0.43 -10.59 27.98
CA TRP A 162 0.26 -9.97 26.66
C TRP A 162 1.59 -9.72 25.96
N VAL A 163 2.57 -9.16 26.67
CA VAL A 163 3.91 -8.90 26.12
C VAL A 163 4.56 -10.19 25.64
N VAL A 164 4.49 -11.27 26.41
CA VAL A 164 5.06 -12.58 26.04
C VAL A 164 4.34 -13.16 24.82
N VAL A 165 3.01 -13.15 24.79
CA VAL A 165 2.23 -13.67 23.65
C VAL A 165 2.55 -12.90 22.37
N CYS A 166 2.53 -11.57 22.41
CA CYS A 166 2.90 -10.75 21.26
C CYS A 166 4.35 -10.99 20.80
N ALA A 167 5.30 -11.11 21.74
CA ALA A 167 6.69 -11.36 21.42
C ALA A 167 6.90 -12.72 20.75
N VAL A 168 6.22 -13.77 21.23
CA VAL A 168 6.29 -15.12 20.64
C VAL A 168 5.68 -15.12 19.24
N VAL A 169 4.49 -14.54 19.07
CA VAL A 169 3.83 -14.44 17.77
C VAL A 169 4.69 -13.67 16.76
N GLY A 170 5.25 -12.53 17.18
CA GLY A 170 6.14 -11.72 16.35
C GLY A 170 7.43 -12.45 15.97
N ALA A 171 8.06 -13.16 16.91
CA ALA A 171 9.28 -13.93 16.66
C ALA A 171 9.04 -15.09 15.68
N VAL A 172 7.96 -15.87 15.87
CA VAL A 172 7.60 -16.98 14.98
C VAL A 172 7.31 -16.46 13.57
N THR A 173 6.51 -15.40 13.45
CA THR A 173 6.15 -14.84 12.15
C THR A 173 7.38 -14.26 11.43
N SER A 174 8.24 -13.56 12.16
CA SER A 174 9.48 -13.00 11.61
C SER A 174 10.45 -14.08 11.13
N LEU A 175 10.55 -15.20 11.85
CA LEU A 175 11.37 -16.34 11.45
C LEU A 175 10.84 -16.97 10.16
N VAL A 176 9.52 -17.12 10.03
CA VAL A 176 8.90 -17.64 8.80
C VAL A 176 9.17 -16.71 7.62
N ALA A 177 9.00 -15.40 7.79
CA ALA A 177 9.29 -14.42 6.75
C ALA A 177 10.77 -14.41 6.31
N ALA A 178 11.69 -14.69 7.24
CA ALA A 178 13.12 -14.75 6.96
C ALA A 178 13.52 -15.89 6.00
N PHE A 179 12.69 -16.94 5.86
CA PHE A 179 12.93 -18.01 4.88
C PHE A 179 12.63 -17.60 3.42
N GLY A 180 12.07 -16.42 3.20
CA GLY A 180 11.93 -15.80 1.88
C GLY A 180 10.54 -15.93 1.25
N TYR A 181 10.33 -15.13 0.20
CA TYR A 181 9.02 -14.89 -0.43
C TYR A 181 8.30 -16.16 -0.91
N GLY A 182 9.05 -17.17 -1.37
CA GLY A 182 8.45 -18.39 -1.91
C GLY A 182 7.73 -19.25 -0.87
N ILE A 183 8.31 -19.42 0.33
CA ILE A 183 7.65 -20.10 1.46
C ILE A 183 6.42 -19.31 1.90
N VAL A 184 6.57 -17.99 2.03
CA VAL A 184 5.48 -17.08 2.40
C VAL A 184 4.30 -17.18 1.43
N SER A 185 4.58 -17.21 0.14
CA SER A 185 3.55 -17.32 -0.92
C SER A 185 2.83 -18.67 -0.86
N ILE A 186 3.56 -19.78 -0.69
CA ILE A 186 2.96 -21.12 -0.56
C ILE A 186 2.07 -21.19 0.68
N PHE A 187 2.55 -20.68 1.81
CA PHE A 187 1.77 -20.62 3.05
C PHE A 187 0.48 -19.83 2.86
N ALA A 188 0.55 -18.62 2.31
CA ALA A 188 -0.62 -17.79 2.04
C ALA A 188 -1.64 -18.51 1.14
N MET A 189 -1.18 -19.13 0.04
CA MET A 189 -2.05 -19.90 -0.87
C MET A 189 -2.72 -21.09 -0.19
N ALA A 190 -2.01 -21.81 0.68
CA ALA A 190 -2.54 -22.98 1.38
C ALA A 190 -3.61 -22.61 2.42
N VAL A 191 -3.44 -21.46 3.06
CA VAL A 191 -4.28 -20.98 4.16
C VAL A 191 -5.51 -20.22 3.66
N THR A 192 -5.42 -19.56 2.51
CA THR A 192 -6.50 -18.72 1.95
C THR A 192 -7.85 -19.44 1.86
N PRO A 193 -7.97 -20.69 1.37
CA PRO A 193 -9.25 -21.39 1.33
C PRO A 193 -9.89 -21.55 2.71
N TYR A 194 -9.09 -21.82 3.74
CA TYR A 194 -9.57 -21.92 5.11
C TYR A 194 -10.14 -20.59 5.61
N ILE A 195 -9.39 -19.49 5.39
CA ILE A 195 -9.83 -18.14 5.75
C ILE A 195 -11.22 -17.85 5.17
N TYR A 196 -11.41 -18.09 3.87
CA TYR A 196 -12.70 -17.88 3.20
C TYR A 196 -13.84 -18.69 3.80
N VAL A 197 -13.61 -19.98 4.07
CA VAL A 197 -14.64 -20.86 4.64
C VAL A 197 -15.06 -20.36 6.02
N VAL A 198 -14.10 -19.97 6.87
CA VAL A 198 -14.41 -19.49 8.22
C VAL A 198 -15.05 -18.10 8.20
N VAL A 199 -14.67 -17.21 7.28
CA VAL A 199 -15.35 -15.91 7.11
C VAL A 199 -16.82 -16.10 6.71
N VAL A 200 -17.10 -17.00 5.77
CA VAL A 200 -18.50 -17.32 5.39
C VAL A 200 -19.24 -17.90 6.59
N LEU A 201 -18.62 -18.80 7.35
CA LEU A 201 -19.21 -19.37 8.55
C LEU A 201 -19.51 -18.29 9.61
N ALA A 202 -18.59 -17.34 9.82
CA ALA A 202 -18.78 -16.19 10.70
C ALA A 202 -19.99 -15.35 10.24
N GLY A 203 -20.07 -15.02 8.95
CA GLY A 203 -21.20 -14.30 8.36
C GLY A 203 -22.55 -15.00 8.57
N VAL A 204 -22.60 -16.32 8.37
CA VAL A 204 -23.82 -17.11 8.62
C VAL A 204 -24.17 -17.14 10.11
N ASN A 205 -23.18 -17.25 11.00
CA ASN A 205 -23.41 -17.31 12.43
C ASN A 205 -23.88 -15.96 12.99
N VAL A 206 -23.29 -14.83 12.60
CA VAL A 206 -23.76 -13.51 13.07
C VAL A 206 -25.19 -13.23 12.63
N VAL A 207 -25.59 -13.63 11.42
CA VAL A 207 -26.98 -13.54 10.95
C VAL A 207 -27.93 -14.29 11.88
N ARG A 208 -27.55 -15.49 12.33
CA ARG A 208 -28.36 -16.30 13.26
C ARG A 208 -28.38 -15.72 14.67
N MET A 209 -27.21 -15.32 15.18
CA MET A 209 -27.06 -14.79 16.55
C MET A 209 -27.76 -13.44 16.72
N LEU A 210 -27.84 -12.64 15.66
CA LEU A 210 -28.58 -11.38 15.64
C LEU A 210 -30.06 -11.56 15.23
N HIS A 211 -30.54 -12.79 15.11
CA HIS A 211 -31.93 -13.12 14.76
C HIS A 211 -32.42 -12.47 13.45
N ILE A 212 -31.56 -12.40 12.44
CA ILE A 212 -31.88 -11.84 11.12
C ILE A 212 -32.54 -12.93 10.26
N ASP A 213 -33.83 -12.76 9.96
CA ASP A 213 -34.66 -13.72 9.21
C ASP A 213 -35.07 -13.25 7.80
N SER A 214 -34.82 -11.97 7.49
CA SER A 214 -35.32 -11.27 6.31
C SER A 214 -34.49 -10.03 5.99
N LEU A 215 -34.58 -9.49 4.76
CA LEU A 215 -33.91 -8.23 4.41
C LEU A 215 -34.39 -7.04 5.25
N ALA A 216 -35.66 -7.04 5.68
CA ALA A 216 -36.20 -6.00 6.55
C ALA A 216 -35.60 -6.09 7.96
N SER A 217 -35.57 -7.28 8.57
CA SER A 217 -34.92 -7.51 9.87
C SER A 217 -33.43 -7.18 9.82
N PHE A 218 -32.75 -7.52 8.71
CA PHE A 218 -31.35 -7.17 8.50
C PHE A 218 -31.14 -5.66 8.60
N TRP A 219 -31.96 -4.88 7.89
CA TRP A 219 -31.83 -3.43 7.88
C TRP A 219 -32.22 -2.80 9.22
N GLU A 220 -33.13 -3.43 9.95
CA GLU A 220 -33.50 -3.02 11.31
C GLU A 220 -32.33 -3.25 12.29
N VAL A 221 -31.78 -4.47 12.33
CA VAL A 221 -30.61 -4.81 13.16
C VAL A 221 -29.41 -3.94 12.82
N ALA A 222 -29.12 -3.76 11.53
CA ALA A 222 -27.99 -2.94 11.09
C ALA A 222 -28.10 -1.49 11.57
N ARG A 223 -29.31 -0.90 11.61
CA ARG A 223 -29.53 0.49 12.09
C ARG A 223 -29.67 0.61 13.60
N THR A 224 -30.10 -0.43 14.30
CA THR A 224 -30.42 -0.34 15.74
C THR A 224 -29.35 -0.95 16.63
N GLN A 225 -28.56 -1.89 16.13
CA GLN A 225 -27.62 -2.68 16.95
C GLN A 225 -26.17 -2.60 16.46
N VAL A 226 -25.94 -2.37 15.17
CA VAL A 226 -24.57 -2.40 14.60
C VAL A 226 -24.04 -1.00 14.28
N TRP A 227 -24.69 -0.29 13.37
CA TRP A 227 -24.28 1.02 12.87
C TRP A 227 -25.35 2.06 13.23
N THR A 228 -25.44 2.34 14.52
CA THR A 228 -26.50 3.15 15.14
C THR A 228 -26.44 4.62 14.80
N GLY A 229 -25.34 5.09 14.24
CA GLY A 229 -25.11 6.52 14.07
C GLY A 229 -24.68 7.22 15.36
N VAL A 230 -24.35 6.52 16.43
CA VAL A 230 -23.86 7.12 17.69
C VAL A 230 -22.43 6.68 17.93
N ASN A 231 -21.50 7.63 18.04
CA ASN A 231 -20.10 7.36 18.30
C ASN A 231 -19.83 7.18 19.80
N MET A 232 -18.87 6.33 20.13
CA MET A 232 -18.36 6.22 21.49
C MET A 232 -17.62 7.51 21.89
N LYS A 233 -17.68 7.84 23.18
CA LYS A 233 -16.99 9.01 23.74
C LYS A 233 -15.49 8.95 23.40
N GLY A 234 -14.93 10.06 22.94
CA GLY A 234 -13.51 10.16 22.58
C GLY A 234 -13.18 9.79 21.12
N PHE A 235 -14.14 9.26 20.35
CA PHE A 235 -13.96 8.95 18.92
C PHE A 235 -14.62 10.00 18.03
N ALA A 236 -13.98 10.33 16.91
CA ALA A 236 -14.57 11.19 15.89
C ALA A 236 -15.79 10.52 15.25
N LYS A 237 -16.82 11.30 14.93
CA LYS A 237 -18.05 10.80 14.32
C LYS A 237 -17.83 10.49 12.84
N PHE A 238 -18.03 9.25 12.45
CA PHE A 238 -17.98 8.85 11.05
C PHE A 238 -19.31 9.09 10.35
N GLU A 239 -19.18 9.63 9.14
CA GLU A 239 -20.25 9.90 8.20
C GLU A 239 -19.87 9.26 6.85
N LEU A 240 -20.72 9.41 5.84
CA LEU A 240 -20.50 8.84 4.51
C LEU A 240 -19.09 9.12 3.95
N ALA A 241 -18.64 10.39 4.03
CA ALA A 241 -17.35 10.79 3.49
C ALA A 241 -16.18 10.09 4.20
N HIS A 242 -16.27 9.89 5.52
CA HIS A 242 -15.27 9.16 6.30
C HIS A 242 -15.20 7.70 5.84
N CYS A 243 -16.36 7.06 5.66
CA CYS A 243 -16.43 5.67 5.21
C CYS A 243 -15.87 5.50 3.79
N ILE A 244 -16.18 6.42 2.87
CA ILE A 244 -15.62 6.43 1.49
C ILE A 244 -14.11 6.61 1.53
N CYS A 245 -13.62 7.67 2.17
CA CYS A 245 -12.20 8.02 2.14
C CYS A 245 -11.37 6.96 2.85
N PHE A 246 -11.84 6.45 3.98
CA PHE A 246 -11.14 5.37 4.66
C PHE A 246 -11.07 4.10 3.81
N SER A 247 -12.20 3.63 3.27
CA SER A 247 -12.24 2.42 2.46
C SER A 247 -11.37 2.55 1.19
N TRP A 248 -11.32 3.75 0.60
CA TRP A 248 -10.43 4.04 -0.52
C TRP A 248 -8.95 4.08 -0.12
N PHE A 249 -8.62 4.70 1.01
CA PHE A 249 -7.24 5.00 1.42
C PHE A 249 -6.62 4.01 2.40
N ALA A 250 -7.35 2.99 2.84
CA ALA A 250 -6.82 1.90 3.67
C ALA A 250 -5.54 1.29 3.06
N ASP A 251 -5.49 1.17 1.74
CA ASP A 251 -4.31 0.67 1.01
C ASP A 251 -3.61 1.76 0.18
N LEU A 252 -3.72 3.03 0.61
CA LEU A 252 -3.24 4.17 -0.17
C LEU A 252 -1.77 4.03 -0.59
N PHE A 253 -0.93 3.48 0.30
CA PHE A 253 0.48 3.25 0.04
C PHE A 253 0.73 2.19 -1.04
N LEU A 254 -0.18 1.23 -1.24
CA LEU A 254 -0.07 0.18 -2.26
C LEU A 254 -0.46 0.68 -3.64
N HIS A 255 -1.62 1.35 -3.76
CA HIS A 255 -2.14 1.79 -5.06
C HIS A 255 -1.63 3.17 -5.48
N ILE A 256 -2.19 4.27 -4.97
CA ILE A 256 -1.76 5.63 -5.37
C ILE A 256 -0.30 5.88 -4.96
N GLY A 257 0.13 5.38 -3.80
CA GLY A 257 1.52 5.39 -3.34
C GLY A 257 2.48 4.50 -4.14
N GLN A 258 1.96 3.68 -5.07
CA GLN A 258 2.73 2.85 -6.00
C GLN A 258 3.54 1.72 -5.33
N GLY A 259 3.22 1.32 -4.09
CA GLY A 259 3.82 0.16 -3.42
C GLY A 259 3.71 -1.13 -4.24
N ASP A 260 2.56 -1.35 -4.86
CA ASP A 260 2.27 -2.55 -5.64
C ASP A 260 2.93 -2.58 -7.02
N LEU A 261 3.73 -1.57 -7.42
CA LEU A 261 4.61 -1.70 -8.59
C LEU A 261 5.49 -2.95 -8.49
N SER A 262 6.01 -3.23 -7.30
CA SER A 262 6.89 -4.38 -7.01
C SER A 262 6.21 -5.73 -7.26
N VAL A 263 4.88 -5.78 -7.24
CA VAL A 263 4.07 -6.97 -7.49
C VAL A 263 3.53 -6.95 -8.92
N LEU A 264 2.88 -5.86 -9.31
CA LEU A 264 2.22 -5.71 -10.61
C LEU A 264 3.22 -5.63 -11.78
N ARG A 265 4.52 -5.42 -11.53
CA ARG A 265 5.58 -5.55 -12.54
C ARG A 265 5.64 -6.92 -13.21
N PHE A 266 5.06 -7.96 -12.59
CA PHE A 266 4.96 -9.30 -13.16
C PHE A 266 3.69 -9.50 -14.02
N ALA A 267 2.76 -8.54 -14.09
CA ALA A 267 1.46 -8.71 -14.74
C ALA A 267 1.52 -8.59 -16.25
N ARG A 268 0.94 -9.50 -17.04
CA ARG A 268 1.01 -9.39 -18.52
C ARG A 268 0.50 -8.04 -19.05
N ASP A 269 -0.56 -7.53 -18.47
CA ASP A 269 -1.18 -6.25 -18.80
C ASP A 269 -1.86 -5.66 -17.55
N SER A 270 -2.33 -4.41 -17.67
CA SER A 270 -2.95 -3.69 -16.55
C SER A 270 -4.29 -4.29 -16.10
N ASN A 271 -4.95 -5.15 -16.89
CA ASN A 271 -6.23 -5.76 -16.48
C ASN A 271 -6.05 -6.74 -15.33
N ALA A 272 -4.84 -7.26 -15.09
CA ALA A 272 -4.56 -8.04 -13.89
C ALA A 272 -4.96 -7.31 -12.60
N ALA A 273 -4.90 -5.98 -12.58
CA ALA A 273 -5.29 -5.19 -11.40
C ALA A 273 -6.80 -5.16 -11.14
N TRP A 274 -7.66 -5.58 -12.07
CA TRP A 274 -9.08 -5.80 -11.75
C TRP A 274 -9.28 -6.87 -10.69
N THR A 275 -8.33 -7.80 -10.56
CA THR A 275 -8.36 -8.83 -9.52
C THR A 275 -8.19 -8.28 -8.10
N SER A 276 -7.75 -7.02 -7.94
CA SER A 276 -7.78 -6.32 -6.64
C SER A 276 -9.19 -6.20 -6.06
N SER A 277 -10.24 -6.20 -6.90
CA SER A 277 -11.64 -6.25 -6.46
C SER A 277 -11.96 -7.45 -5.58
N LEU A 278 -11.29 -8.60 -5.76
CA LEU A 278 -11.48 -9.77 -4.89
C LEU A 278 -11.05 -9.46 -3.46
N GLY A 279 -9.95 -8.72 -3.30
CA GLY A 279 -9.50 -8.25 -2.00
C GLY A 279 -10.39 -7.13 -1.45
N MET A 280 -10.71 -6.13 -2.27
CA MET A 280 -11.48 -4.97 -1.82
C MET A 280 -12.94 -5.31 -1.47
N VAL A 281 -13.60 -6.14 -2.28
CA VAL A 281 -15.01 -6.48 -2.03
C VAL A 281 -15.13 -7.56 -0.97
N LEU A 282 -14.37 -8.66 -1.05
CA LEU A 282 -14.53 -9.77 -0.11
C LEU A 282 -13.82 -9.47 1.22
N GLY A 283 -12.65 -8.87 1.15
CA GLY A 283 -11.90 -8.41 2.32
C GLY A 283 -12.49 -7.17 2.92
N HIS A 284 -12.26 -6.01 2.32
CA HIS A 284 -12.62 -4.76 2.98
C HIS A 284 -14.14 -4.63 3.14
N TYR A 285 -14.91 -4.72 2.06
CA TYR A 285 -16.34 -4.50 2.15
C TYR A 285 -17.06 -5.59 2.97
N VAL A 286 -17.01 -6.86 2.55
CA VAL A 286 -17.77 -7.94 3.20
C VAL A 286 -17.21 -8.28 4.58
N THR A 287 -15.89 -8.39 4.74
CA THR A 287 -15.32 -8.79 6.05
C THR A 287 -15.47 -7.69 7.09
N TRP A 288 -15.35 -6.40 6.74
CA TRP A 288 -15.63 -5.32 7.71
C TRP A 288 -17.09 -5.29 8.15
N LEU A 289 -18.03 -5.54 7.24
CA LEU A 289 -19.45 -5.64 7.60
C LEU A 289 -19.70 -6.83 8.55
N ILE A 290 -19.12 -7.99 8.26
CA ILE A 290 -19.21 -9.17 9.14
C ILE A 290 -18.59 -8.85 10.51
N ALA A 291 -17.39 -8.27 10.55
CA ALA A 291 -16.72 -7.95 11.80
C ALA A 291 -17.46 -6.88 12.63
N GLY A 292 -18.09 -5.90 11.98
CA GLY A 292 -19.01 -4.97 12.66
C GLY A 292 -20.19 -5.70 13.32
N MET A 293 -20.79 -6.68 12.64
CA MET A 293 -21.84 -7.53 13.22
C MET A 293 -21.31 -8.43 14.34
N MET A 294 -20.09 -8.95 14.23
CA MET A 294 -19.44 -9.71 15.31
C MET A 294 -19.28 -8.86 16.58
N TYR A 295 -18.92 -7.58 16.42
CA TYR A 295 -18.84 -6.64 17.53
C TYR A 295 -20.22 -6.36 18.16
N ALA A 296 -21.28 -6.23 17.35
CA ALA A 296 -22.64 -6.10 17.89
C ALA A 296 -23.08 -7.34 18.70
N VAL A 297 -22.73 -8.54 18.24
CA VAL A 297 -22.96 -9.79 19.00
C VAL A 297 -22.21 -9.76 20.34
N GLN A 298 -20.98 -9.27 20.37
CA GLN A 298 -20.22 -9.12 21.61
C GLN A 298 -20.92 -8.18 22.59
N LEU A 299 -21.33 -6.99 22.13
CA LEU A 299 -22.03 -6.01 22.97
C LEU A 299 -23.39 -6.50 23.48
N GLN A 300 -24.10 -7.33 22.72
CA GLN A 300 -25.35 -7.95 23.18
C GLN A 300 -25.12 -8.94 24.32
N ARG A 301 -24.01 -9.67 24.27
CA ARG A 301 -23.67 -10.67 25.29
C ARG A 301 -23.09 -10.01 26.53
N ASP A 302 -22.25 -9.00 26.35
CA ASP A 302 -21.65 -8.22 27.42
C ASP A 302 -21.51 -6.74 26.98
N PRO A 303 -22.45 -5.87 27.38
CA PRO A 303 -22.41 -4.45 27.05
C PRO A 303 -21.18 -3.70 27.58
N ALA A 304 -20.50 -4.24 28.61
CA ALA A 304 -19.28 -3.64 29.15
C ALA A 304 -18.05 -3.99 28.30
N ASN A 305 -18.11 -5.04 27.48
CA ASN A 305 -17.00 -5.45 26.63
C ASN A 305 -16.96 -4.66 25.31
N THR A 306 -16.44 -3.44 25.41
CA THR A 306 -16.25 -2.55 24.25
C THR A 306 -14.90 -2.75 23.55
N ALA A 307 -14.17 -3.82 23.87
CA ALA A 307 -12.89 -4.11 23.24
C ALA A 307 -13.08 -4.58 21.79
N ILE A 308 -12.24 -4.10 20.88
CA ILE A 308 -12.28 -4.49 19.45
C ILE A 308 -11.29 -5.62 19.13
N ALA A 309 -10.99 -6.47 20.13
CA ALA A 309 -10.03 -7.55 20.00
C ALA A 309 -10.56 -8.65 19.07
N ALA A 310 -9.93 -8.83 17.91
CA ALA A 310 -10.40 -9.73 16.86
C ALA A 310 -10.52 -11.19 17.30
N GLY A 311 -9.56 -11.68 18.10
CA GLY A 311 -9.54 -13.06 18.62
C GLY A 311 -10.80 -13.41 19.39
N PRO A 312 -11.10 -12.75 20.53
CA PRO A 312 -12.31 -13.00 21.31
C PRO A 312 -13.60 -12.84 20.51
N MET A 313 -13.70 -11.83 19.62
CA MET A 313 -14.88 -11.68 18.76
C MET A 313 -15.06 -12.87 17.82
N ALA A 314 -13.99 -13.36 17.22
CA ALA A 314 -14.02 -14.52 16.33
C ALA A 314 -14.32 -15.82 17.08
N GLU A 315 -13.78 -15.98 18.29
CA GLU A 315 -14.10 -17.08 19.18
C GLU A 315 -15.56 -17.09 19.59
N LEU A 316 -16.12 -15.93 19.97
CA LEU A 316 -17.51 -15.81 20.37
C LEU A 316 -18.47 -16.28 19.27
N VAL A 317 -18.15 -15.96 18.01
CA VAL A 317 -19.04 -16.21 16.87
C VAL A 317 -18.81 -17.59 16.22
N VAL A 318 -17.57 -18.10 16.24
CA VAL A 318 -17.20 -19.31 15.48
C VAL A 318 -16.43 -20.34 16.31
N GLY A 319 -16.00 -19.99 17.53
CA GLY A 319 -15.18 -20.84 18.40
C GLY A 319 -13.73 -20.93 17.96
N ILE A 320 -13.07 -22.04 18.26
CA ILE A 320 -11.66 -22.32 17.90
C ILE A 320 -11.35 -22.07 16.40
N PRO A 321 -12.23 -22.44 15.44
CA PRO A 321 -12.00 -22.07 14.04
C PRO A 321 -11.86 -20.56 13.80
N GLY A 322 -12.58 -19.73 14.56
CA GLY A 322 -12.45 -18.27 14.53
C GLY A 322 -11.09 -17.80 15.03
N LEU A 323 -10.58 -18.37 16.12
CA LEU A 323 -9.22 -18.08 16.62
C LEU A 323 -8.15 -18.43 15.58
N LEU A 324 -8.28 -19.61 14.96
CA LEU A 324 -7.38 -20.02 13.88
C LEU A 324 -7.48 -19.10 12.66
N LEU A 325 -8.68 -18.63 12.31
CA LEU A 325 -8.87 -17.64 11.24
C LEU A 325 -8.06 -16.36 11.52
N ILE A 326 -8.18 -15.78 12.72
CA ILE A 326 -7.47 -14.54 13.07
C ILE A 326 -5.95 -14.75 13.05
N LEU A 327 -5.46 -15.86 13.62
CA LEU A 327 -4.04 -16.19 13.64
C LEU A 327 -3.48 -16.36 12.23
N LEU A 328 -4.17 -17.15 11.40
CA LEU A 328 -3.74 -17.49 10.05
C LEU A 328 -3.82 -16.30 9.09
N ALA A 329 -4.87 -15.48 9.18
CA ALA A 329 -5.02 -14.26 8.40
C ALA A 329 -3.95 -13.21 8.76
N GLY A 330 -3.56 -13.14 10.03
CA GLY A 330 -2.49 -12.24 10.47
C GLY A 330 -1.13 -12.67 9.91
N TRP A 331 -0.85 -13.98 9.91
CA TRP A 331 0.40 -14.52 9.36
C TRP A 331 0.49 -14.37 7.83
N SER A 332 -0.59 -14.66 7.09
CA SER A 332 -0.57 -14.55 5.63
C SER A 332 -0.29 -13.13 5.15
N THR A 333 -0.68 -12.11 5.93
CA THR A 333 -0.54 -10.70 5.56
C THR A 333 0.70 -10.03 6.13
N ALA A 334 1.09 -10.38 7.37
CA ALA A 334 2.29 -9.84 7.99
C ALA A 334 3.56 -10.22 7.20
N ASN A 335 3.61 -11.44 6.67
CA ASN A 335 4.80 -11.96 6.00
C ASN A 335 5.21 -11.15 4.74
N PRO A 336 4.32 -10.84 3.77
CA PRO A 336 4.65 -9.97 2.64
C PRO A 336 5.07 -8.54 3.04
N LEU A 337 4.43 -7.95 4.06
CA LEU A 337 4.78 -6.60 4.54
C LEU A 337 6.15 -6.56 5.19
N LEU A 338 6.45 -7.56 6.02
CA LEU A 338 7.75 -7.72 6.65
C LEU A 338 8.85 -7.94 5.59
N TYR A 339 8.55 -8.72 4.55
CA TYR A 339 9.44 -8.89 3.41
C TYR A 339 9.67 -7.58 2.64
N ALA A 340 8.61 -6.82 2.37
CA ALA A 340 8.70 -5.52 1.69
C ALA A 340 9.53 -4.49 2.49
N ALA A 341 9.39 -4.51 3.81
CA ALA A 341 10.20 -3.72 4.73
C ALA A 341 11.67 -4.17 4.72
N GLY A 342 11.91 -5.48 4.70
CA GLY A 342 13.23 -6.07 4.54
C GLY A 342 13.91 -5.63 3.24
N LEU A 343 13.19 -5.65 2.11
CA LEU A 343 13.69 -5.16 0.82
C LEU A 343 13.99 -3.65 0.84
N ALA A 344 13.16 -2.85 1.51
CA ALA A 344 13.40 -1.41 1.67
C ALA A 344 14.76 -1.17 2.35
N VAL A 345 15.04 -1.85 3.45
CA VAL A 345 16.32 -1.73 4.17
C VAL A 345 17.46 -2.39 3.39
N GLN A 346 17.23 -3.52 2.72
CA GLN A 346 18.26 -4.19 1.90
C GLN A 346 18.72 -3.31 0.74
N SER A 347 17.83 -2.53 0.13
CA SER A 347 18.21 -1.59 -0.94
C SER A 347 19.18 -0.50 -0.46
N LEU A 348 19.18 -0.18 0.85
CA LEU A 348 20.14 0.72 1.50
C LEU A 348 21.46 0.02 1.78
N PHE A 349 21.41 -1.25 2.16
CA PHE A 349 22.56 -2.09 2.48
C PHE A 349 22.63 -3.36 1.60
N PRO A 350 23.02 -3.25 0.31
CA PRO A 350 22.94 -4.38 -0.64
C PRO A 350 23.79 -5.59 -0.29
N LYS A 351 24.78 -5.43 0.62
CA LYS A 351 25.66 -6.52 1.08
C LYS A 351 25.01 -7.36 2.18
N SER A 352 23.96 -6.86 2.83
CA SER A 352 23.27 -7.57 3.90
C SER A 352 22.35 -8.65 3.31
N PRO A 353 22.39 -9.89 3.84
CA PRO A 353 21.50 -10.93 3.35
C PRO A 353 20.05 -10.63 3.78
N THR A 354 19.09 -10.88 2.88
CA THR A 354 17.67 -10.54 3.08
C THR A 354 17.13 -11.09 4.41
N TRP A 355 17.44 -12.34 4.76
CA TRP A 355 16.97 -12.97 6.00
C TRP A 355 17.37 -12.18 7.26
N ALA A 356 18.59 -11.63 7.31
CA ALA A 356 19.07 -10.91 8.49
C ALA A 356 18.38 -9.55 8.64
N VAL A 357 18.17 -8.88 7.51
CA VAL A 357 17.43 -7.61 7.46
C VAL A 357 15.97 -7.83 7.85
N THR A 358 15.34 -8.87 7.31
CA THR A 358 13.95 -9.25 7.65
C THR A 358 13.79 -9.54 9.14
N LEU A 359 14.72 -10.28 9.76
CA LEU A 359 14.70 -10.50 11.21
C LEU A 359 14.88 -9.20 12.01
N GLY A 360 15.80 -8.33 11.59
CA GLY A 360 16.01 -7.04 12.23
C GLY A 360 14.76 -6.15 12.20
N VAL A 361 14.10 -6.07 11.04
CA VAL A 361 12.79 -5.39 10.93
C VAL A 361 11.72 -6.11 11.76
N GLY A 362 11.76 -7.44 11.83
CA GLY A 362 10.84 -8.24 12.64
C GLY A 362 10.91 -7.90 14.13
N VAL A 363 12.09 -7.59 14.66
CA VAL A 363 12.25 -7.07 16.02
C VAL A 363 11.54 -5.73 16.19
N VAL A 364 11.75 -4.79 15.25
CA VAL A 364 11.07 -3.48 15.27
C VAL A 364 9.55 -3.64 15.20
N ALA A 365 9.06 -4.50 14.32
CA ALA A 365 7.64 -4.83 14.20
C ALA A 365 7.08 -5.46 15.48
N THR A 366 7.83 -6.38 16.10
CA THR A 366 7.43 -7.00 17.37
C THR A 366 7.30 -5.96 18.46
N VAL A 367 8.29 -5.06 18.61
CA VAL A 367 8.23 -3.95 19.57
C VAL A 367 7.01 -3.06 19.31
N ALA A 368 6.75 -2.68 18.05
CA ALA A 368 5.57 -1.90 17.71
C ALA A 368 4.27 -2.62 18.08
N GLY A 369 4.21 -3.94 17.84
CA GLY A 369 3.06 -4.78 18.16
C GLY A 369 2.81 -5.01 19.66
N LEU A 370 3.74 -4.64 20.54
CA LEU A 370 3.49 -4.71 21.99
C LEU A 370 2.46 -3.67 22.44
N PHE A 371 2.39 -2.52 21.75
CA PHE A 371 1.59 -1.36 22.18
C PHE A 371 0.15 -1.44 21.66
N PRO A 372 -0.85 -1.68 22.53
CA PRO A 372 -2.24 -1.84 22.11
C PRO A 372 -2.83 -0.58 21.47
N GLY A 373 -2.33 0.60 21.85
CA GLY A 373 -2.70 1.88 21.24
C GLY A 373 -2.47 1.96 19.73
N LEU A 374 -1.59 1.10 19.19
CA LEU A 374 -1.38 0.97 17.76
C LEU A 374 -2.60 0.34 17.06
N VAL A 375 -3.20 -0.67 17.69
CA VAL A 375 -4.36 -1.42 17.17
C VAL A 375 -5.63 -0.59 17.31
N SER A 376 -5.83 0.08 18.45
CA SER A 376 -7.01 0.95 18.65
C SER A 376 -7.03 2.16 17.72
N ARG A 377 -5.87 2.59 17.21
CA ARG A 377 -5.72 3.69 16.24
C ARG A 377 -5.26 3.21 14.87
N LEU A 378 -5.49 1.94 14.54
CA LEU A 378 -4.98 1.35 13.30
C LEU A 378 -5.41 2.12 12.05
N LEU A 379 -6.64 2.65 12.03
CA LEU A 379 -7.15 3.46 10.92
C LEU A 379 -6.29 4.71 10.69
N SER A 380 -6.00 5.43 11.77
CA SER A 380 -5.20 6.67 11.73
C SER A 380 -3.76 6.39 11.37
N VAL A 381 -3.17 5.30 11.89
CA VAL A 381 -1.79 4.89 11.61
C VAL A 381 -1.61 4.58 10.12
N ILE A 382 -2.49 3.75 9.56
CA ILE A 382 -2.45 3.37 8.14
C ILE A 382 -2.64 4.60 7.26
N SER A 383 -3.62 5.44 7.58
CA SER A 383 -3.91 6.67 6.82
C SER A 383 -2.74 7.66 6.88
N PHE A 384 -2.08 7.78 8.03
CA PHE A 384 -0.93 8.66 8.22
C PHE A 384 0.28 8.22 7.40
N PHE A 385 0.61 6.92 7.39
CA PHE A 385 1.67 6.41 6.51
C PHE A 385 1.30 6.49 5.03
N GLY A 386 0.03 6.26 4.69
CA GLY A 386 -0.50 6.50 3.36
C GLY A 386 -0.25 7.94 2.90
N LEU A 387 -0.58 8.93 3.74
CA LEU A 387 -0.33 10.35 3.47
C LEU A 387 1.14 10.65 3.22
N ILE A 388 2.05 10.05 4.01
CA ILE A 388 3.50 10.26 3.86
C ILE A 388 4.03 9.72 2.53
N LEU A 389 3.57 8.53 2.13
CA LEU A 389 4.12 7.79 0.99
C LEU A 389 3.45 8.19 -0.33
N MET A 390 2.19 8.61 -0.32
CA MET A 390 1.39 8.92 -1.51
C MET A 390 2.01 9.97 -2.45
N PRO A 391 2.60 11.10 -2.01
CA PRO A 391 3.14 12.11 -2.93
C PRO A 391 4.24 11.56 -3.85
N VAL A 392 5.00 10.56 -3.40
CA VAL A 392 5.97 9.86 -4.24
C VAL A 392 5.26 9.10 -5.35
N GLY A 393 4.21 8.36 -5.02
CA GLY A 393 3.45 7.60 -6.01
C GLY A 393 2.78 8.49 -7.07
N VAL A 394 2.20 9.62 -6.65
CA VAL A 394 1.67 10.66 -7.56
C VAL A 394 2.77 11.18 -8.49
N SER A 395 3.95 11.48 -7.94
CA SER A 395 5.09 11.98 -8.71
C SER A 395 5.61 10.94 -9.71
N ILE A 396 5.65 9.66 -9.34
CA ILE A 396 6.02 8.56 -10.26
C ILE A 396 5.03 8.48 -11.44
N PHE A 397 3.73 8.61 -11.18
CA PHE A 397 2.72 8.61 -12.23
C PHE A 397 2.90 9.80 -13.18
N CYS A 398 3.10 11.00 -12.63
CA CYS A 398 3.37 12.21 -13.40
C CYS A 398 4.66 12.10 -14.23
N ASP A 399 5.73 11.55 -13.64
CA ASP A 399 7.00 11.31 -14.33
C ASP A 399 6.82 10.36 -15.52
N THR A 400 6.07 9.27 -15.31
CA THR A 400 5.91 8.20 -16.30
C THR A 400 4.98 8.59 -17.46
N PHE A 401 3.98 9.43 -17.21
CA PHE A 401 2.92 9.69 -18.18
C PHE A 401 2.74 11.17 -18.53
N VAL A 402 2.94 12.10 -17.60
CA VAL A 402 2.67 13.53 -17.86
C VAL A 402 3.89 14.23 -18.44
N LEU A 403 5.08 14.05 -17.86
CA LEU A 403 6.31 14.69 -18.34
C LEU A 403 6.65 14.38 -19.81
N PRO A 404 6.58 13.12 -20.30
CA PRO A 404 6.85 12.82 -21.71
C PRO A 404 5.90 13.51 -22.67
N ARG A 405 4.62 13.70 -22.28
CA ARG A 405 3.63 14.44 -23.09
C ARG A 405 3.97 15.93 -23.18
N MET A 406 4.72 16.46 -22.22
CA MET A 406 5.26 17.82 -22.22
C MET A 406 6.65 17.92 -22.86
N ARG A 407 7.16 16.85 -23.47
CA ARG A 407 8.53 16.75 -24.03
C ARG A 407 9.63 16.98 -23.00
N MET A 408 9.35 16.63 -21.74
CA MET A 408 10.33 16.59 -20.65
C MET A 408 10.83 15.15 -20.49
N ASP A 409 12.03 15.00 -19.94
CA ASP A 409 12.67 13.70 -19.73
C ASP A 409 11.99 13.00 -18.52
N GLU A 410 11.56 11.75 -18.70
CA GLU A 410 11.20 10.86 -17.56
C GLU A 410 12.49 10.30 -16.93
N GLU A 411 12.43 9.77 -15.70
CA GLU A 411 13.61 9.14 -15.05
C GLU A 411 14.86 10.03 -15.05
N PHE A 412 14.68 11.31 -14.68
CA PHE A 412 15.72 12.34 -14.75
C PHE A 412 17.09 11.89 -14.21
N SER A 413 17.10 11.25 -13.03
CA SER A 413 18.35 10.82 -12.41
C SER A 413 19.06 9.73 -13.20
N ALA A 414 18.34 8.86 -13.92
CA ALA A 414 18.94 7.82 -14.76
C ALA A 414 19.62 8.40 -16.01
N HIS A 415 19.09 9.50 -16.56
CA HIS A 415 19.66 10.15 -17.74
C HIS A 415 20.85 11.08 -17.46
N ARG A 416 21.12 11.38 -16.19
CA ARG A 416 22.20 12.31 -15.79
C ARG A 416 23.12 11.69 -14.74
N ASP A 417 23.62 10.49 -14.98
CA ASP A 417 24.61 9.79 -14.15
C ASP A 417 24.27 9.73 -12.65
N GLY A 418 23.00 9.57 -12.31
CA GLY A 418 22.55 9.50 -10.91
C GLY A 418 22.42 10.86 -10.21
N ARG A 419 22.43 11.98 -10.96
CA ARG A 419 22.21 13.32 -10.40
C ARG A 419 20.87 13.39 -9.68
N HIS A 420 20.90 13.97 -8.50
CA HIS A 420 19.73 14.12 -7.65
C HIS A 420 18.66 15.01 -8.31
N ASN A 421 17.44 14.49 -8.38
CA ASN A 421 16.28 15.27 -8.80
C ASN A 421 15.68 15.97 -7.58
N TRP A 422 16.00 17.25 -7.42
CA TRP A 422 15.51 18.04 -6.30
C TRP A 422 14.00 18.32 -6.39
N ALA A 423 13.40 18.27 -7.59
CA ALA A 423 11.96 18.48 -7.76
C ALA A 423 11.16 17.39 -7.02
N MET A 424 11.60 16.13 -7.06
CA MET A 424 10.98 15.05 -6.29
C MET A 424 11.07 15.32 -4.77
N SER A 425 12.26 15.66 -4.27
CA SER A 425 12.48 15.94 -2.84
C SER A 425 11.63 17.11 -2.35
N ALA A 426 11.59 18.19 -3.14
CA ALA A 426 10.84 19.38 -2.82
C ALA A 426 9.34 19.11 -2.84
N THR A 427 8.80 18.41 -3.86
CA THR A 427 7.39 18.02 -3.87
C THR A 427 7.04 17.18 -2.65
N TRP A 428 7.79 16.11 -2.40
CA TRP A 428 7.50 15.22 -1.28
C TRP A 428 7.62 15.93 0.07
N GLY A 429 8.65 16.75 0.27
CA GLY A 429 8.88 17.52 1.49
C GLY A 429 7.82 18.59 1.71
N VAL A 430 7.50 19.40 0.70
CA VAL A 430 6.52 20.50 0.81
C VAL A 430 5.10 19.96 1.02
N THR A 431 4.69 18.95 0.26
CA THR A 431 3.37 18.34 0.43
C THR A 431 3.22 17.76 1.84
N ASN A 432 4.21 17.00 2.31
CA ASN A 432 4.15 16.45 3.66
C ASN A 432 4.22 17.52 4.75
N LEU A 433 5.09 18.52 4.61
CA LEU A 433 5.20 19.61 5.57
C LEU A 433 3.86 20.32 5.76
N ILE A 434 3.13 20.61 4.69
CA ILE A 434 1.82 21.26 4.75
C ILE A 434 0.80 20.32 5.40
N PHE A 435 0.59 19.13 4.85
CA PHE A 435 -0.55 18.29 5.24
C PHE A 435 -0.34 17.55 6.56
N ILE A 436 0.88 17.15 6.89
CA ILE A 436 1.18 16.61 8.23
C ILE A 436 0.97 17.69 9.29
N SER A 437 1.40 18.93 9.03
CA SER A 437 1.17 20.03 9.99
C SER A 437 -0.31 20.30 10.20
N LEU A 438 -1.13 20.26 9.15
CA LEU A 438 -2.59 20.41 9.26
C LEU A 438 -3.24 19.25 10.03
N VAL A 439 -2.77 18.02 9.83
CA VAL A 439 -3.26 16.84 10.55
C VAL A 439 -2.88 16.89 12.02
N VAL A 440 -1.61 17.20 12.34
CA VAL A 440 -1.13 17.30 13.73
C VAL A 440 -1.78 18.48 14.48
N ALA A 441 -2.09 19.56 13.77
CA ALA A 441 -2.82 20.70 14.32
C ALA A 441 -4.34 20.45 14.48
N ASN A 442 -4.84 19.25 14.14
CA ASN A 442 -6.26 18.89 14.12
C ASN A 442 -7.13 19.83 13.25
N VAL A 443 -6.55 20.45 12.23
CA VAL A 443 -7.26 21.30 11.26
C VAL A 443 -7.86 20.46 10.14
N LEU A 444 -7.18 19.37 9.77
CA LEU A 444 -7.60 18.45 8.72
C LEU A 444 -7.51 17.02 9.23
N GLU A 445 -8.61 16.27 9.18
CA GLU A 445 -8.55 14.87 9.56
C GLU A 445 -7.68 14.06 8.58
N VAL A 446 -6.93 13.10 9.15
CA VAL A 446 -5.99 12.26 8.39
C VAL A 446 -6.67 11.49 7.26
N PHE A 447 -7.96 11.17 7.39
CA PHE A 447 -8.72 10.43 6.38
C PHE A 447 -8.98 11.26 5.11
N PHE A 448 -9.11 12.58 5.24
CA PHE A 448 -9.35 13.47 4.12
C PHE A 448 -8.05 14.05 3.54
N ALA A 449 -6.98 14.10 4.34
CA ALA A 449 -5.69 14.68 3.96
C ALA A 449 -5.10 14.18 2.61
N PRO A 450 -5.23 12.91 2.21
CA PRO A 450 -4.75 12.44 0.92
C PRO A 450 -5.35 13.17 -0.29
N LEU A 451 -6.60 13.63 -0.21
CA LEU A 451 -7.28 14.31 -1.33
C LEU A 451 -6.57 15.62 -1.73
N PRO A 452 -6.47 16.64 -0.85
CA PRO A 452 -5.76 17.87 -1.18
C PRO A 452 -4.25 17.65 -1.31
N ALA A 453 -3.66 16.69 -0.60
CA ALA A 453 -2.25 16.35 -0.74
C ALA A 453 -1.91 15.83 -2.14
N GLY A 454 -2.73 14.94 -2.70
CA GLY A 454 -2.54 14.42 -4.06
C GLY A 454 -2.76 15.51 -5.12
N ALA A 455 -3.79 16.35 -4.90
CA ALA A 455 -4.09 17.49 -5.76
C ALA A 455 -2.96 18.55 -5.78
N LEU A 456 -2.23 18.71 -4.67
CA LEU A 456 -1.03 19.57 -4.62
C LEU A 456 0.21 18.89 -5.22
N ALA A 457 0.44 17.62 -4.90
CA ALA A 457 1.67 16.91 -5.28
C ALA A 457 1.88 16.84 -6.79
N ALA A 458 0.81 16.57 -7.56
CA ALA A 458 0.88 16.46 -9.02
C ALA A 458 1.35 17.77 -9.71
N PRO A 459 0.65 18.91 -9.60
CA PRO A 459 1.07 20.15 -10.23
C PRO A 459 2.41 20.66 -9.69
N LEU A 460 2.68 20.44 -8.40
CA LEU A 460 3.95 20.83 -7.79
C LEU A 460 5.12 20.05 -8.42
N TYR A 461 5.02 18.72 -8.53
CA TYR A 461 6.05 17.90 -9.18
C TYR A 461 6.26 18.28 -10.64
N ILE A 462 5.18 18.46 -11.40
CA ILE A 462 5.25 18.85 -12.81
C ILE A 462 5.95 20.21 -12.95
N GLY A 463 5.51 21.22 -12.19
CA GLY A 463 6.07 22.57 -12.25
C GLY A 463 7.55 22.62 -11.89
N LEU A 464 7.93 21.98 -10.77
CA LEU A 464 9.33 21.93 -10.32
C LEU A 464 10.21 21.12 -11.30
N SER A 465 9.71 20.03 -11.86
CA SER A 465 10.45 19.23 -12.85
C SER A 465 10.69 20.00 -14.13
N VAL A 466 9.69 20.73 -14.64
CA VAL A 466 9.83 21.59 -15.82
C VAL A 466 10.86 22.69 -15.57
N LEU A 467 10.82 23.35 -14.41
CA LEU A 467 11.78 24.39 -14.04
C LEU A 467 13.20 23.82 -13.97
N MET A 468 13.38 22.71 -13.24
CA MET A 468 14.66 22.03 -13.07
C MET A 468 15.26 21.61 -14.41
N GLN A 469 14.50 20.94 -15.27
CA GLN A 469 15.01 20.45 -16.54
C GLN A 469 15.37 21.57 -17.52
N ARG A 470 14.59 22.66 -17.53
CA ARG A 470 14.91 23.84 -18.34
C ARG A 470 16.17 24.54 -17.87
N TRP A 471 16.37 24.63 -16.56
CA TRP A 471 17.59 25.21 -15.99
C TRP A 471 18.82 24.34 -16.32
N ALA A 472 18.71 23.02 -16.12
CA ALA A 472 19.80 22.09 -16.44
C ALA A 472 20.16 22.12 -17.94
N LYS A 473 19.17 22.21 -18.85
CA LYS A 473 19.44 22.37 -20.30
C LYS A 473 20.19 23.66 -20.63
N LYS A 474 19.90 24.77 -19.93
CA LYS A 474 20.63 26.04 -20.11
C LYS A 474 22.07 25.96 -19.60
N GLU A 475 22.30 25.28 -18.48
CA GLU A 475 23.66 25.05 -17.97
C GLU A 475 24.47 24.16 -18.90
N ASP A 476 23.89 23.08 -19.40
CA ASP A 476 24.56 22.19 -20.35
C ASP A 476 24.93 22.94 -21.65
N GLN A 477 24.05 23.80 -22.14
CA GLN A 477 24.34 24.66 -23.31
C GLN A 477 25.45 25.68 -23.01
N LYS A 478 25.43 26.31 -21.83
CA LYS A 478 26.45 27.28 -21.45
C LYS A 478 27.84 26.63 -21.35
N ASN A 479 27.94 25.47 -20.70
CA ASN A 479 29.19 24.74 -20.56
C ASN A 479 29.73 24.29 -21.92
N GLN A 480 28.86 23.83 -22.82
CA GLN A 480 29.28 23.48 -24.19
C GLN A 480 29.82 24.68 -24.97
N THR A 481 29.22 25.87 -24.83
CA THR A 481 29.73 27.09 -25.46
C THR A 481 31.08 27.50 -24.85
N GLU A 482 31.23 27.44 -23.53
CA GLU A 482 32.50 27.74 -22.84
C GLU A 482 33.60 26.73 -23.19
N ASP A 483 33.28 25.44 -23.35
CA ASP A 483 34.24 24.42 -23.79
C ASP A 483 34.67 24.63 -25.25
N LEU A 484 33.77 25.08 -26.12
CA LEU A 484 34.08 25.42 -27.52
C LEU A 484 34.94 26.70 -27.61
N GLU A 485 34.64 27.73 -26.81
CA GLU A 485 35.40 28.98 -26.77
C GLU A 485 36.77 28.79 -26.09
N GLY A 486 36.84 28.05 -24.98
CA GLY A 486 38.08 27.72 -24.27
C GLY A 486 38.95 26.69 -25.01
N GLY A 487 38.33 25.76 -25.74
CA GLY A 487 39.02 24.85 -26.66
C GLY A 487 39.60 25.57 -27.88
N GLY A 488 38.89 26.56 -28.42
CA GLY A 488 39.39 27.44 -29.49
C GLY A 488 40.59 28.28 -29.05
N GLN A 489 40.57 28.82 -27.83
CA GLN A 489 41.72 29.55 -27.27
C GLN A 489 42.94 28.64 -27.02
N ARG A 490 42.77 27.42 -26.51
CA ARG A 490 43.88 26.45 -26.39
C ARG A 490 44.42 25.92 -27.72
N GLY A 491 43.59 25.92 -28.77
CA GLY A 491 44.03 25.64 -30.13
C GLY A 491 44.91 26.76 -30.69
N MET A 492 44.48 28.01 -30.53
CA MET A 492 45.25 29.19 -30.94
C MET A 492 46.53 29.39 -30.12
N GLU A 493 46.55 29.10 -28.82
CA GLU A 493 47.74 29.22 -27.97
C GLU A 493 48.79 28.13 -28.28
N LYS A 494 48.36 26.97 -28.82
CA LYS A 494 49.26 25.94 -29.35
C LYS A 494 49.78 26.26 -30.74
N GLU A 495 48.97 26.90 -31.59
CA GLU A 495 49.43 27.39 -32.90
C GLU A 495 50.39 28.59 -32.75
N SER A 496 50.14 29.51 -31.81
CA SER A 496 51.05 30.63 -31.54
C SER A 496 52.38 30.18 -30.92
N HIS A 497 52.39 29.15 -30.06
CA HIS A 497 53.63 28.56 -29.56
C HIS A 497 54.36 27.67 -30.59
N SER A 498 53.69 27.25 -31.67
CA SER A 498 54.35 26.56 -32.79
C SER A 498 54.88 27.51 -33.88
N GLN A 499 54.44 28.77 -33.89
CA GLN A 499 54.95 29.81 -34.80
C GLN A 499 56.05 30.70 -34.19
N GLU A 500 56.22 30.72 -32.86
CA GLU A 500 57.34 31.43 -32.20
C GLU A 500 58.61 30.57 -32.04
N GLY A 501 58.63 29.35 -32.60
CA GLY A 501 59.78 28.43 -32.52
C GLY A 501 60.72 28.43 -33.73
N ASP A 502 60.42 29.17 -34.81
CA ASP A 502 61.11 29.01 -36.11
C ASP A 502 61.71 30.30 -36.69
N GLU A 503 62.01 31.30 -35.84
CA GLU A 503 62.82 32.48 -36.21
C GLU A 503 64.25 32.46 -35.62
N GLY A 504 64.72 31.29 -35.16
CA GLY A 504 66.03 31.12 -34.52
C GLY A 504 67.14 30.49 -35.36
N GLU A 505 66.86 29.86 -36.51
CA GLU A 505 67.84 28.99 -37.18
C GLU A 505 68.00 29.23 -38.68
N ALA A 506 67.83 30.48 -39.13
CA ALA A 506 68.05 30.89 -40.54
C ALA A 506 69.36 31.68 -40.75
N ALA A 507 70.42 31.39 -39.98
CA ALA A 507 71.74 32.00 -40.17
C ALA A 507 72.88 30.98 -40.43
N GLY A 508 72.55 29.69 -40.62
CA GLY A 508 73.55 28.63 -40.54
C GLY A 508 73.64 27.64 -41.69
N VAL A 509 72.82 27.68 -42.76
CA VAL A 509 72.95 26.70 -43.86
C VAL A 509 72.52 27.32 -45.20
N ARG A 510 73.35 28.21 -45.74
CA ARG A 510 73.35 28.60 -47.18
C ARG A 510 74.70 28.26 -47.81
N SER A 511 75.09 27.00 -47.68
CA SER A 511 76.16 26.39 -48.45
C SER A 511 75.82 24.92 -48.57
N LEU A 512 75.96 24.36 -49.78
CA LEU A 512 75.54 23.02 -50.22
C LEU A 512 74.04 22.84 -50.46
N VAL A 513 73.62 23.07 -51.71
CA VAL A 513 73.21 22.03 -52.68
C VAL A 513 72.38 22.75 -53.76
N VAL A 514 73.12 23.37 -54.70
CA VAL A 514 72.67 23.58 -56.07
C VAL A 514 73.72 22.88 -56.91
N ALA A 515 73.45 21.63 -57.28
CA ALA A 515 74.00 20.94 -58.44
C ALA A 515 73.46 19.50 -58.49
N LEU A 516 73.07 19.06 -59.69
CA LEU A 516 72.83 17.68 -60.12
C LEU A 516 71.44 17.11 -59.75
N ASN A 517 70.59 16.61 -60.64
CA ASN A 517 70.78 16.17 -62.02
C ASN A 517 69.45 16.24 -62.79
N GLU A 518 69.59 16.58 -64.06
CA GLU A 518 68.69 16.27 -65.17
C GLU A 518 68.73 14.77 -65.52
N ASP A 519 67.72 14.35 -66.28
CA ASP A 519 67.67 13.20 -67.19
C ASP A 519 67.60 11.77 -66.63
N ALA A 520 66.45 11.12 -66.86
CA ALA A 520 66.37 9.81 -67.52
C ALA A 520 64.92 9.45 -67.90
N GLU A 521 64.76 9.18 -69.19
CA GLU A 521 63.57 8.70 -69.91
C GLU A 521 63.27 7.21 -69.63
N GLY A 522 62.03 6.78 -69.95
CA GLY A 522 61.81 5.54 -70.70
C GLY A 522 61.11 4.34 -70.02
N GLU A 523 59.97 3.95 -70.61
CA GLU A 523 59.37 2.59 -70.69
C GLU A 523 58.74 1.99 -69.39
N GLY A 524 57.57 1.35 -69.35
CA GLY A 524 56.56 0.92 -70.32
C GLY A 524 55.52 0.00 -69.62
N GLU A 525 54.29 0.02 -70.13
CA GLU A 525 53.23 -1.02 -70.14
C GLU A 525 52.63 -1.59 -68.82
N GLU A 526 51.32 -1.34 -68.59
CA GLU A 526 50.19 -2.30 -68.66
C GLU A 526 49.81 -2.78 -67.23
N GLU A 527 48.56 -2.86 -66.76
CA GLU A 527 47.26 -3.02 -67.38
C GLU A 527 46.15 -2.57 -66.39
N LYS A 528 45.07 -1.97 -66.94
CA LYS A 528 43.63 -1.90 -66.59
C LYS A 528 43.15 -2.32 -65.18
N ALA A 529 42.05 -1.81 -64.61
CA ALA A 529 40.90 -1.09 -65.16
C ALA A 529 40.20 -0.31 -64.04
N GLU A 530 39.84 0.93 -64.39
CA GLU A 530 38.56 1.63 -64.18
C GLU A 530 37.75 1.43 -62.89
N ALA A 531 37.53 2.49 -62.09
CA ALA A 531 36.69 3.68 -62.37
C ALA A 531 35.19 3.37 -62.17
N GLU A 532 34.34 4.21 -61.60
CA GLU A 532 34.47 5.62 -61.26
C GLU A 532 33.35 6.04 -60.29
N LYS A 533 33.72 7.00 -59.42
CA LYS A 533 32.99 8.19 -58.98
C LYS A 533 31.50 8.30 -59.32
N PHE A 534 30.72 8.77 -58.34
CA PHE A 534 29.95 9.98 -58.57
C PHE A 534 29.94 10.88 -57.32
N THR A 535 30.37 12.11 -57.54
CA THR A 535 30.51 13.23 -56.59
C THR A 535 29.31 14.19 -56.68
N GLY A 536 28.95 14.81 -55.55
CA GLY A 536 28.28 16.13 -55.44
C GLY A 536 26.83 16.20 -55.91
N GLY A 537 25.95 17.06 -55.39
CA GLY A 537 26.02 18.16 -54.44
C GLY A 537 24.76 19.04 -54.59
N THR A 538 24.33 19.65 -53.48
CA THR A 538 23.56 20.92 -53.35
C THR A 538 22.08 21.09 -53.81
N GLY A 539 21.28 21.74 -52.93
CA GLY A 539 20.16 22.65 -53.26
C GLY A 539 18.74 22.16 -52.93
N LEU A 540 18.18 22.47 -51.74
CA LEU A 540 17.23 23.57 -51.42
C LEU A 540 15.73 23.36 -51.80
N ILE A 541 14.91 23.32 -50.74
CA ILE A 541 13.54 23.88 -50.54
C ILE A 541 12.40 23.45 -51.50
N GLU A 542 11.40 22.71 -51.00
CA GLU A 542 9.99 23.18 -50.93
C GLU A 542 9.03 22.20 -50.20
N ARG A 543 8.23 22.80 -49.31
CA ARG A 543 6.81 22.55 -48.96
C ARG A 543 6.30 21.16 -48.54
N GLN A 544 5.67 21.16 -47.36
CA GLN A 544 4.61 20.22 -46.94
C GLN A 544 3.43 20.15 -47.93
N PRO A 545 2.53 19.16 -47.77
CA PRO A 545 1.31 19.49 -47.02
C PRO A 545 0.90 18.48 -45.95
N THR A 546 0.37 19.07 -44.88
CA THR A 546 -0.60 18.58 -43.89
C THR A 546 -1.89 18.01 -44.50
N GLY A 547 -2.59 17.14 -43.75
CA GLY A 547 -4.05 16.98 -43.84
C GLY A 547 -4.55 15.54 -43.68
N LEU A 548 -4.76 14.99 -42.48
CA LEU A 548 -5.98 15.03 -41.64
C LEU A 548 -7.23 14.27 -42.17
N ARG A 549 -7.65 13.32 -41.32
CA ARG A 549 -9.02 12.98 -40.87
C ARG A 549 -9.95 12.05 -41.68
N ALA A 550 -10.31 10.98 -40.94
CA ALA A 550 -11.65 10.52 -40.57
C ALA A 550 -12.44 9.63 -41.55
N CYS A 551 -12.75 8.41 -41.08
CA CYS A 551 -14.10 7.84 -41.13
C CYS A 551 -14.35 7.09 -39.81
N LEU A 552 -15.27 7.65 -39.02
CA LEU A 552 -16.17 6.87 -38.18
C LEU A 552 -17.10 6.12 -39.13
N ASP A 553 -17.31 4.83 -38.92
CA ASP A 553 -18.64 4.28 -39.13
C ASP A 553 -18.91 3.09 -38.20
N THR A 554 -20.06 3.21 -37.56
CA THR A 554 -20.71 2.29 -36.64
C THR A 554 -21.43 1.19 -37.40
N SER A 555 -21.27 -0.06 -37.00
CA SER A 555 -22.34 -1.09 -36.88
C SER A 555 -21.72 -2.49 -36.88
N LEU A 556 -21.99 -3.24 -35.80
CA LEU A 556 -22.31 -4.67 -35.78
C LEU A 556 -22.35 -5.12 -34.32
N VAL A 557 -23.46 -4.78 -33.67
CA VAL A 557 -23.98 -5.53 -32.53
C VAL A 557 -24.93 -6.55 -33.14
N GLY A 558 -24.63 -7.84 -32.95
CA GLY A 558 -25.53 -8.97 -33.19
C GLY A 558 -25.47 -9.88 -31.96
N PRO A 559 -26.60 -10.40 -31.48
CA PRO A 559 -26.68 -11.13 -30.22
C PRO A 559 -26.13 -12.54 -30.40
N ILE A 560 -25.49 -13.09 -29.37
CA ILE A 560 -25.28 -14.54 -29.30
C ILE A 560 -26.12 -15.06 -28.14
N GLU A 561 -27.13 -15.81 -28.55
CA GLU A 561 -28.10 -16.53 -27.75
C GLU A 561 -27.46 -17.58 -26.83
N GLU A 562 -28.21 -17.86 -25.78
CA GLU A 562 -28.15 -19.02 -24.92
C GLU A 562 -28.04 -20.32 -25.74
N SER A 563 -27.15 -21.21 -25.33
CA SER A 563 -27.30 -22.63 -25.64
C SER A 563 -26.99 -23.45 -24.39
N GLU A 564 -28.07 -23.94 -23.78
CA GLU A 564 -28.07 -25.17 -23.02
C GLU A 564 -27.57 -26.32 -23.92
N PHE A 565 -26.62 -27.11 -23.44
CA PHE A 565 -26.53 -28.51 -23.88
C PHE A 565 -26.07 -29.42 -22.75
N CYS A 566 -26.93 -30.40 -22.49
CA CYS A 566 -26.83 -31.47 -21.50
C CYS A 566 -25.73 -32.51 -21.85
N PRO A 567 -25.32 -33.38 -20.91
CA PRO A 567 -24.09 -34.15 -20.96
C PRO A 567 -24.26 -35.56 -21.53
N ALA A 568 -23.21 -36.11 -22.12
CA ALA A 568 -23.08 -37.55 -22.35
C ALA A 568 -21.60 -37.99 -22.32
N GLY A 569 -21.30 -39.07 -21.58
CA GLY A 569 -20.11 -39.89 -21.82
C GLY A 569 -19.26 -40.28 -20.61
N LEU A 570 -19.76 -41.21 -19.81
CA LEU A 570 -19.03 -41.94 -18.75
C LEU A 570 -17.64 -42.46 -19.16
N ARG A 571 -16.68 -42.37 -18.23
CA ARG A 571 -15.85 -43.54 -17.84
C ARG A 571 -15.66 -43.61 -16.32
N SER A 572 -16.12 -44.73 -15.78
CA SER A 572 -16.07 -45.13 -14.38
C SER A 572 -14.67 -45.49 -13.93
N GLY A 573 -14.24 -44.96 -12.78
CA GLY A 573 -13.07 -45.43 -12.02
C GLY A 573 -13.37 -45.31 -10.54
N LYS A 574 -13.89 -46.40 -9.95
CA LYS A 574 -14.23 -46.55 -8.53
C LYS A 574 -13.02 -46.23 -7.63
N ARG A 575 -13.23 -45.37 -6.62
CA ARG A 575 -12.82 -45.50 -5.21
C ARG A 575 -13.26 -44.26 -4.42
N ARG A 576 -14.31 -44.38 -3.59
CA ARG A 576 -14.62 -43.43 -2.50
C ARG A 576 -14.02 -43.97 -1.21
N PRO A 577 -13.35 -43.15 -0.38
CA PRO A 577 -13.13 -43.47 1.02
C PRO A 577 -14.30 -43.01 1.88
N THR A 578 -14.69 -43.90 2.77
CA THR A 578 -15.67 -43.81 3.86
C THR A 578 -15.25 -42.87 4.98
N TRP A 579 -15.93 -41.73 5.15
CA TRP A 579 -16.01 -40.98 6.42
C TRP A 579 -17.37 -40.28 6.50
N LEU A 580 -18.42 -41.06 6.73
CA LEU A 580 -19.76 -40.55 7.04
C LEU A 580 -20.55 -41.62 7.80
N LYS A 581 -20.06 -41.94 8.99
CA LYS A 581 -20.77 -42.69 10.03
C LYS A 581 -20.17 -42.35 11.39
N PHE A 582 -20.58 -41.23 11.98
CA PHE A 582 -20.93 -41.20 13.40
C PHE A 582 -22.14 -40.29 13.54
N ALA A 583 -23.24 -40.94 13.87
CA ALA A 583 -24.55 -40.40 14.07
C ALA A 583 -24.64 -39.87 15.51
N GLN A 584 -25.36 -38.76 15.67
CA GLN A 584 -26.57 -38.73 16.49
C GLN A 584 -26.42 -39.33 17.90
N GLN A 585 -26.24 -38.45 18.88
CA GLN A 585 -26.59 -38.76 20.26
C GLN A 585 -27.38 -37.57 20.84
N ASP A 586 -28.69 -37.75 20.83
CA ASP A 586 -29.65 -36.94 21.58
C ASP A 586 -29.41 -37.12 23.09
N SER A 587 -29.39 -36.02 23.83
CA SER A 587 -29.70 -35.98 25.27
C SER A 587 -30.15 -34.57 25.64
N PRO A 588 -31.36 -34.37 26.19
CA PRO A 588 -31.83 -33.06 26.63
C PRO A 588 -31.26 -32.77 28.02
N MET A 589 -30.49 -31.71 28.16
CA MET A 589 -30.03 -31.26 29.48
C MET A 589 -31.06 -30.31 30.09
N ARG A 590 -31.61 -30.73 31.23
CA ARG A 590 -32.60 -30.03 32.05
C ARG A 590 -32.01 -28.74 32.63
N LEU A 591 -32.74 -27.64 32.52
CA LEU A 591 -32.58 -26.44 33.34
C LEU A 591 -33.02 -26.74 34.78
N PRO A 592 -32.37 -26.22 35.83
CA PRO A 592 -32.96 -26.16 37.16
C PRO A 592 -33.91 -24.96 37.26
N GLU A 593 -35.14 -25.25 37.68
CA GLU A 593 -36.07 -24.29 38.28
C GLU A 593 -35.46 -23.68 39.55
N VAL A 594 -35.55 -22.35 39.68
CA VAL A 594 -35.63 -21.69 40.98
C VAL A 594 -36.92 -20.87 40.98
N LEU A 595 -37.83 -21.30 41.84
CA LEU A 595 -39.09 -20.67 42.19
C LEU A 595 -38.85 -19.53 43.20
N GLY A 596 -39.58 -18.41 43.03
CA GLY A 596 -40.34 -17.83 44.13
C GLY A 596 -40.05 -16.38 44.57
N GLY A 597 -40.93 -15.47 44.13
CA GLY A 597 -41.52 -14.33 44.88
C GLY A 597 -40.74 -13.01 44.92
N ASP A 598 -41.33 -11.81 44.82
CA ASP A 598 -42.72 -11.34 44.60
C ASP A 598 -42.66 -9.82 44.28
N SER A 599 -43.62 -9.34 43.46
CA SER A 599 -44.25 -7.99 43.41
C SER A 599 -43.35 -6.75 43.16
N GLU A 600 -43.64 -5.74 42.33
CA GLU A 600 -44.90 -5.12 41.89
C GLU A 600 -44.74 -4.50 40.48
N TYR A 601 -45.83 -4.51 39.70
CA TYR A 601 -46.05 -3.73 38.47
C TYR A 601 -47.24 -2.78 38.70
N GLU A 602 -47.32 -1.74 37.86
CA GLU A 602 -48.32 -0.66 37.76
C GLU A 602 -48.04 0.53 38.70
N GLU A 603 -48.02 1.80 38.26
CA GLU A 603 -48.96 2.45 37.35
C GLU A 603 -48.44 3.85 36.88
N MET A 604 -49.10 4.38 35.85
CA MET A 604 -49.20 5.79 35.39
C MET A 604 -48.28 6.32 34.29
N TYR A 605 -48.73 6.07 33.05
CA TYR A 605 -48.80 7.06 31.96
C TYR A 605 -50.25 7.54 31.83
N GLN A 606 -50.49 8.87 31.76
CA GLN A 606 -51.53 9.55 30.96
C GLN A 606 -51.22 11.07 30.95
N VAL A 607 -50.88 11.69 29.80
CA VAL A 607 -51.78 12.31 28.78
C VAL A 607 -52.28 13.69 29.31
N GLU A 608 -52.18 14.86 28.66
CA GLU A 608 -52.41 15.25 27.26
C GLU A 608 -51.99 16.72 26.98
N SER A 609 -51.64 16.99 25.70
CA SER A 609 -51.92 18.18 24.85
C SER A 609 -51.89 19.63 25.35
N GLY A 610 -51.38 20.52 24.48
CA GLY A 610 -52.03 21.84 24.28
C GLY A 610 -51.12 23.01 23.88
N LYS A 611 -50.90 23.16 22.58
CA LYS A 611 -50.86 24.38 21.74
C LYS A 611 -50.86 25.81 22.36
N ASP A 612 -50.18 26.66 21.58
CA ASP A 612 -50.39 28.10 21.31
C ASP A 612 -49.43 29.14 21.92
N GLU A 613 -48.55 29.60 21.02
CA GLU A 613 -48.23 30.99 20.61
C GLU A 613 -48.22 32.19 21.58
N THR A 614 -47.33 33.14 21.22
CA THR A 614 -47.11 34.51 21.71
C THR A 614 -46.17 34.62 22.93
N GLY A 615 -45.20 35.53 23.02
CA GLY A 615 -44.86 36.70 22.23
C GLY A 615 -44.33 37.79 23.18
N CYS A 616 -43.12 38.28 22.89
CA CYS A 616 -42.59 39.61 23.23
C CYS A 616 -42.18 40.01 24.68
N ILE A 617 -40.88 40.32 24.80
CA ILE A 617 -40.25 41.61 25.22
C ILE A 617 -40.58 42.21 26.60
N GLY A 618 -39.52 42.47 27.38
CA GLY A 618 -39.42 43.57 28.36
C GLY A 618 -38.47 43.23 29.53
N LYS A 619 -37.18 43.61 29.52
CA LYS A 619 -36.54 44.88 29.97
C LYS A 619 -36.59 45.15 31.49
N GLU A 620 -35.48 45.77 31.94
CA GLU A 620 -35.14 46.39 33.25
C GLU A 620 -34.42 45.47 34.25
N SER A 621 -33.12 45.62 34.56
CA SER A 621 -32.28 46.75 35.03
C SER A 621 -32.36 47.01 36.53
N GLY A 622 -31.19 47.10 37.18
CA GLY A 622 -31.02 47.67 38.53
C GLY A 622 -30.45 46.65 39.53
N ASN A 623 -29.14 46.50 39.73
CA ASN A 623 -28.17 47.39 40.39
C ASN A 623 -28.07 47.17 41.93
N SER A 624 -26.89 47.49 42.47
CA SER A 624 -26.41 47.47 43.87
C SER A 624 -25.81 46.14 44.34
N GLU A 625 -24.48 46.03 44.48
CA GLU A 625 -23.65 46.53 45.62
C GLU A 625 -23.99 45.72 46.89
N SER A 626 -23.08 45.18 47.71
CA SER A 626 -21.70 45.52 48.06
C SER A 626 -21.24 44.41 49.02
N VAL A 627 -20.00 43.93 48.92
CA VAL A 627 -18.88 44.21 49.85
C VAL A 627 -18.76 43.26 51.05
N SER A 628 -17.54 42.68 51.15
CA SER A 628 -16.79 42.27 52.35
C SER A 628 -17.39 41.16 53.23
N GLU A 629 -16.65 40.30 53.92
CA GLU A 629 -15.21 40.21 54.17
C GLU A 629 -14.93 38.80 54.71
N THR A 630 -13.68 38.38 54.52
CA THR A 630 -12.82 37.51 55.35
C THR A 630 -13.42 36.93 56.64
N GLU A 631 -13.20 35.65 56.97
CA GLU A 631 -11.99 35.14 57.63
C GLU A 631 -12.11 33.60 57.73
N THR A 632 -11.08 32.81 57.36
CA THR A 632 -10.14 32.09 58.27
C THR A 632 -10.84 31.17 59.28
N GLU A 633 -10.48 29.91 59.55
CA GLU A 633 -9.22 29.17 59.50
C GLU A 633 -9.55 27.71 59.93
N ARG A 634 -8.76 26.72 59.47
CA ARG A 634 -8.36 25.46 60.18
C ARG A 634 -9.45 24.50 60.72
N GLU A 635 -9.27 23.19 60.91
CA GLU A 635 -8.14 22.25 60.86
C GLU A 635 -8.73 20.83 60.86
N LYS A 636 -8.00 19.90 60.23
CA LYS A 636 -7.71 18.50 60.65
C LYS A 636 -8.79 17.41 60.69
N ASP A 637 -8.38 16.35 59.98
CA ASP A 637 -8.28 14.94 60.39
C ASP A 637 -9.55 14.21 60.84
N LEU A 638 -9.88 13.12 60.13
CA LEU A 638 -9.74 11.76 60.66
C LEU A 638 -10.08 10.69 59.61
N GLU A 639 -9.39 9.57 59.76
CA GLU A 639 -9.40 8.34 58.97
C GLU A 639 -10.77 7.64 58.90
N GLY A 640 -10.94 6.85 57.84
CA GLY A 640 -12.02 5.88 57.63
C GLY A 640 -11.81 5.11 56.33
#